data_AF-A0A8H4EV83-F1
#
_entry.id   AF-A0A8H4EV83-F1
#
_cell.length_a   1.000
_cell.length_b   1.000
_cell.length_c   1.000
_cell.angle_alpha   90.00
_cell.angle_beta   90.00
_cell.angle_gamma   90.00
#
_symmetry.space_group_name_H-M   'P 1'
#
loop_
_entity.id
_entity.type
_entity.pdbx_description
1 polymer ?
#
loop_
_entity_poly.entity_id
_entity_poly.type
_entity_poly.pdbx_seq_one_letter_code
_entity_poly.pdbx_strand_id
1 'polypeptide(L)'
;MGIRLVPLFENGFGQFGKNYYIASSEQFELFPKTGPNHFTSIEVLIDMGLKKKFLNKKFLKATNIKRFDELTIRDFLNEELNNDPELDWDPNSHVIPNQKWLNKIWGYILNDSLGLYESFPLLEIYNPSNPNQHKLVSLKYAKSKSLLVYSNNTKDIYIVRILTNLGIRFTKHHYTKKLEKYILNLEPYNILSIIQKYQCKEKLVNNNEAKEILCQYFFKNLILHNENKITMLEDYMPMEEIEYNMAIVEHLPYNNENLDEIKNYIEDLKIIPNKTFELYRARDLFDQNVELFKSIYEDSNRFLLINLHNSQIFKKILNEIGFKGYITPEIFVECAKDIQTNFEVYQNDSSKLEKILKSADMVSLDIYEELLKRLDNNPDKFTFGFPKDDPLFLNSINPFDSKSWVIASDLVLNIQNDINTIKKAVDPYLRKYEKLLIFAGAVSFEFPHWKPKSTENEFMSINSQQLSKSTIEFLSQGNQTPFNNVLFYVGHEKQEIYANSSIFVCVVPYFRNFFLNMSAKFEQTYDNIEPNSFKVLLKWLYGENFSKAIKNVRNNELTQVFGDLLLLSDKFELELLKELIEDNLVNYINENLNFNTFKIIKNLADELDLQDLRNYCDWFKKPMNTFSTIIDYEHVVEIATWIDEKTDIYEG
;
A
#
# COMPACT_ATOMS: atom_id res chain seq x y z
N MET A 1 -58.26 10.26 -69.65
CA MET A 1 -58.10 8.79 -69.51
C MET A 1 -56.74 8.41 -70.07
N GLY A 2 -55.96 7.58 -69.38
CA GLY A 2 -54.67 7.11 -69.89
C GLY A 2 -54.81 5.80 -70.69
N ILE A 3 -53.84 5.55 -71.57
CA ILE A 3 -53.80 4.37 -72.44
C ILE A 3 -53.35 3.14 -71.64
N ARG A 4 -54.12 2.05 -71.70
CA ARG A 4 -53.81 0.76 -71.06
C ARG A 4 -53.03 -0.14 -72.01
N LEU A 5 -51.69 -0.07 -71.97
CA LEU A 5 -50.78 -0.84 -72.83
C LEU A 5 -49.49 -1.28 -72.10
N VAL A 6 -49.40 -1.16 -70.78
CA VAL A 6 -48.25 -1.64 -69.99
C VAL A 6 -48.47 -3.12 -69.65
N PRO A 7 -47.68 -4.08 -70.15
CA PRO A 7 -47.86 -5.49 -69.79
C PRO A 7 -47.60 -5.71 -68.30
N LEU A 8 -48.45 -6.48 -67.62
CA LEU A 8 -48.32 -6.84 -66.20
C LEU A 8 -48.17 -8.37 -66.05
N PHE A 9 -47.72 -8.83 -64.88
CA PHE A 9 -47.42 -10.25 -64.63
C PHE A 9 -48.64 -11.20 -64.81
N GLU A 10 -49.85 -10.79 -64.45
CA GLU A 10 -51.08 -11.60 -64.58
C GLU A 10 -51.74 -11.50 -65.97
N ASN A 11 -50.98 -11.34 -67.06
CA ASN A 11 -51.48 -11.12 -68.42
C ASN A 11 -52.43 -9.90 -68.61
N GLY A 12 -52.44 -8.98 -67.64
CA GLY A 12 -53.22 -7.74 -67.67
C GLY A 12 -52.47 -6.55 -68.29
N PHE A 13 -53.19 -5.46 -68.58
CA PHE A 13 -52.61 -4.22 -69.10
C PHE A 13 -52.81 -3.02 -68.16
N GLY A 14 -51.69 -2.51 -67.63
CA GLY A 14 -51.57 -1.29 -66.85
C GLY A 14 -51.64 -0.01 -67.70
N GLN A 15 -51.87 1.12 -67.03
CA GLN A 15 -52.13 2.43 -67.65
C GLN A 15 -50.90 3.35 -67.58
N PHE A 16 -50.40 3.82 -68.73
CA PHE A 16 -49.28 4.77 -68.76
C PHE A 16 -49.52 6.00 -67.85
N GLY A 17 -48.46 6.42 -67.16
CA GLY A 17 -48.48 7.50 -66.16
C GLY A 17 -48.51 7.00 -64.70
N LYS A 18 -48.96 5.76 -64.44
CA LYS A 18 -48.79 5.12 -63.13
C LYS A 18 -47.36 4.59 -62.96
N ASN A 19 -46.93 4.43 -61.71
CA ASN A 19 -45.68 3.76 -61.36
C ASN A 19 -45.80 2.26 -61.66
N TYR A 20 -44.91 1.73 -62.49
CA TYR A 20 -44.71 0.29 -62.71
C TYR A 20 -43.22 -0.03 -62.74
N TYR A 21 -42.84 -1.22 -62.30
CA TYR A 21 -41.44 -1.63 -62.18
C TYR A 21 -41.13 -2.81 -63.10
N ILE A 22 -40.12 -2.67 -63.96
CA ILE A 22 -39.65 -3.77 -64.81
C ILE A 22 -38.79 -4.71 -63.97
N ALA A 23 -39.26 -5.93 -63.76
CA ALA A 23 -38.66 -6.93 -62.89
C ALA A 23 -38.66 -8.33 -63.55
N SER A 24 -37.77 -9.22 -63.10
CA SER A 24 -37.86 -10.66 -63.40
C SER A 24 -38.83 -11.39 -62.46
N SER A 25 -39.23 -12.61 -62.82
CA SER A 25 -40.03 -13.46 -61.93
C SER A 25 -39.36 -13.65 -60.56
N GLU A 26 -38.04 -13.84 -60.52
CA GLU A 26 -37.28 -13.98 -59.27
C GLU A 26 -37.26 -12.73 -58.40
N GLN A 27 -37.40 -11.55 -59.00
CA GLN A 27 -37.48 -10.24 -58.33
C GLN A 27 -38.90 -9.97 -57.83
N PHE A 28 -39.92 -10.40 -58.58
CA PHE A 28 -41.32 -10.36 -58.15
C PHE A 28 -41.57 -11.26 -56.92
N GLU A 29 -40.99 -12.47 -56.90
CA GLU A 29 -41.05 -13.41 -55.76
C GLU A 29 -40.56 -12.82 -54.41
N LEU A 30 -39.82 -11.72 -54.44
CA LEU A 30 -39.33 -11.05 -53.22
C LEU A 30 -40.38 -10.15 -52.56
N PHE A 31 -41.39 -9.70 -53.29
CA PHE A 31 -42.36 -8.69 -52.84
C PHE A 31 -43.82 -9.10 -53.16
N PRO A 32 -44.30 -10.25 -52.62
CA PRO A 32 -45.64 -10.77 -52.88
C PRO A 32 -46.79 -9.86 -52.41
N LYS A 33 -46.64 -9.08 -51.34
CA LYS A 33 -47.67 -8.16 -50.83
C LYS A 33 -47.85 -6.93 -51.73
N THR A 34 -46.78 -6.44 -52.35
CA THR A 34 -46.86 -5.40 -53.39
C THR A 34 -47.74 -5.85 -54.55
N GLY A 35 -47.72 -7.15 -54.88
CA GLY A 35 -48.65 -7.78 -55.82
C GLY A 35 -48.36 -7.51 -57.31
N PRO A 36 -48.84 -8.39 -58.20
CA PRO A 36 -48.41 -8.43 -59.61
C PRO A 36 -48.83 -7.22 -60.44
N ASN A 37 -49.81 -6.45 -59.95
CA ASN A 37 -50.34 -5.27 -60.64
C ASN A 37 -49.38 -4.06 -60.64
N HIS A 38 -48.27 -4.11 -59.91
CA HIS A 38 -47.23 -3.07 -59.90
C HIS A 38 -46.00 -3.40 -60.76
N PHE A 39 -45.92 -4.63 -61.29
CA PHE A 39 -44.75 -5.13 -61.99
C PHE A 39 -45.01 -5.44 -63.47
N THR A 40 -43.99 -5.20 -64.29
CA THR A 40 -43.92 -5.62 -65.70
C THR A 40 -42.82 -6.66 -65.83
N SER A 41 -43.16 -7.88 -66.24
CA SER A 41 -42.19 -8.96 -66.46
C SER A 41 -41.22 -8.61 -67.59
N ILE A 42 -39.91 -8.72 -67.31
CA ILE A 42 -38.86 -8.56 -68.33
C ILE A 42 -38.90 -9.70 -69.35
N GLU A 43 -39.34 -10.89 -68.95
CA GLU A 43 -39.55 -12.08 -69.78
C GLU A 43 -40.67 -11.81 -70.80
N VAL A 44 -41.85 -11.38 -70.35
CA VAL A 44 -42.96 -10.98 -71.23
C VAL A 44 -42.55 -9.85 -72.19
N LEU A 45 -41.73 -8.89 -71.74
CA LEU A 45 -41.18 -7.85 -72.61
C LEU A 45 -40.16 -8.38 -73.64
N ILE A 46 -39.48 -9.50 -73.38
CA ILE A 46 -38.61 -10.17 -74.36
C ILE A 46 -39.47 -10.84 -75.42
N ASP A 47 -40.46 -11.64 -74.99
CA ASP A 47 -41.33 -12.42 -75.88
C ASP A 47 -42.15 -11.52 -76.82
N MET A 48 -42.62 -10.37 -76.32
CA MET A 48 -43.30 -9.36 -77.13
C MET A 48 -42.35 -8.49 -77.99
N GLY A 49 -41.03 -8.69 -77.93
CA GLY A 49 -40.04 -7.86 -78.63
C GLY A 49 -39.93 -6.41 -78.11
N LEU A 50 -40.49 -6.11 -76.94
CA LEU A 50 -40.63 -4.77 -76.38
C LEU A 50 -39.46 -4.32 -75.49
N LYS A 51 -38.61 -5.25 -75.01
CA LYS A 51 -37.48 -4.98 -74.10
C LYS A 51 -36.64 -3.76 -74.48
N LYS A 52 -36.28 -3.60 -75.76
CA LYS A 52 -35.46 -2.45 -76.22
C LYS A 52 -36.16 -1.10 -76.07
N LYS A 53 -37.50 -1.05 -76.20
CA LYS A 53 -38.30 0.17 -75.97
C LYS A 53 -38.46 0.43 -74.48
N PHE A 54 -38.87 -0.59 -73.72
CA PHE A 54 -39.14 -0.46 -72.29
C PHE A 54 -37.88 -0.15 -71.46
N LEU A 55 -36.70 -0.61 -71.87
CA LEU A 55 -35.43 -0.24 -71.21
C LEU A 55 -34.85 1.11 -71.65
N ASN A 56 -35.48 1.83 -72.59
CA ASN A 56 -34.98 3.13 -73.07
C ASN A 56 -35.19 4.25 -72.04
N LYS A 57 -34.12 4.98 -71.69
CA LYS A 57 -34.16 6.06 -70.68
C LYS A 57 -35.21 7.15 -70.96
N LYS A 58 -35.42 7.55 -72.22
CA LYS A 58 -36.44 8.55 -72.58
C LYS A 58 -37.86 7.97 -72.43
N PHE A 59 -38.06 6.71 -72.78
CA PHE A 59 -39.36 6.03 -72.66
C PHE A 59 -39.75 5.85 -71.18
N LEU A 60 -38.84 5.33 -70.35
CA LEU A 60 -39.05 5.21 -68.88
C LEU A 60 -39.49 6.54 -68.27
N LYS A 61 -38.73 7.62 -68.53
CA LYS A 61 -39.05 8.98 -68.03
C LYS A 61 -40.40 9.51 -68.54
N ALA A 62 -40.79 9.20 -69.78
CA ALA A 62 -42.05 9.67 -70.37
C ALA A 62 -43.28 8.85 -69.94
N THR A 63 -43.09 7.61 -69.49
CA THR A 63 -44.19 6.68 -69.16
C THR A 63 -44.42 6.47 -67.67
N ASN A 64 -43.49 6.97 -66.84
CA ASN A 64 -43.39 6.71 -65.39
C ASN A 64 -43.17 5.22 -65.03
N ILE A 65 -42.67 4.43 -65.99
CA ILE A 65 -42.17 3.08 -65.76
C ILE A 65 -40.73 3.20 -65.24
N LYS A 66 -40.41 2.44 -64.20
CA LYS A 66 -39.11 2.40 -63.52
C LYS A 66 -38.41 1.07 -63.78
N ARG A 67 -37.10 1.06 -63.57
CA ARG A 67 -36.33 -0.20 -63.48
C ARG A 67 -36.37 -0.69 -62.04
N PHE A 68 -36.26 -1.99 -61.85
CA PHE A 68 -35.96 -2.55 -60.54
C PHE A 68 -34.53 -2.18 -60.13
N ASP A 69 -34.38 -1.45 -59.02
CA ASP A 69 -33.13 -0.91 -58.48
C ASP A 69 -33.17 -0.87 -56.93
N GLU A 70 -32.09 -0.41 -56.28
CA GLU A 70 -31.98 -0.38 -54.81
C GLU A 70 -33.07 0.46 -54.14
N LEU A 71 -33.47 1.58 -54.74
CA LEU A 71 -34.55 2.42 -54.22
C LEU A 71 -35.90 1.70 -54.32
N THR A 72 -36.13 0.96 -55.41
CA THR A 72 -37.29 0.09 -55.57
C THR A 72 -37.37 -0.99 -54.48
N ILE A 73 -36.25 -1.65 -54.17
CA ILE A 73 -36.17 -2.66 -53.10
C ILE A 73 -36.46 -2.03 -51.73
N ARG A 74 -35.84 -0.90 -51.42
CA ARG A 74 -36.09 -0.15 -50.18
C ARG A 74 -37.57 0.22 -50.05
N ASP A 75 -38.19 0.71 -51.12
CA ASP A 75 -39.58 1.15 -51.11
C ASP A 75 -40.53 -0.02 -50.80
N PHE A 76 -40.35 -1.18 -51.46
CA PHE A 76 -41.16 -2.37 -51.23
C PHE A 76 -40.85 -3.10 -49.91
N LEU A 77 -39.65 -2.97 -49.34
CA LEU A 77 -39.37 -3.49 -47.99
C LEU A 77 -40.26 -2.84 -46.92
N ASN A 78 -40.76 -1.61 -47.11
CA ASN A 78 -41.76 -1.00 -46.21
C ASN A 78 -43.17 -1.63 -46.34
N GLU A 79 -43.46 -2.30 -47.45
CA GLU A 79 -44.73 -3.02 -47.67
C GLU A 79 -44.62 -4.46 -47.15
N GLU A 80 -43.44 -5.08 -47.28
CA GLU A 80 -43.18 -6.45 -46.83
C GLU A 80 -42.89 -6.59 -45.34
N LEU A 81 -42.06 -5.71 -44.78
CA LEU A 81 -41.68 -5.74 -43.38
C LEU A 81 -42.40 -4.63 -42.61
N ASN A 82 -42.86 -4.95 -41.40
CA ASN A 82 -43.29 -3.92 -40.47
C ASN A 82 -42.08 -3.05 -40.07
N ASN A 83 -42.33 -1.81 -39.64
CA ASN A 83 -41.30 -0.89 -39.12
C ASN A 83 -40.73 -1.28 -37.74
N ASP A 84 -40.93 -2.52 -37.31
CA ASP A 84 -40.46 -3.04 -36.03
C ASP A 84 -38.94 -3.29 -36.09
N PRO A 85 -38.15 -2.79 -35.12
CA PRO A 85 -36.68 -2.88 -35.17
C PRO A 85 -36.16 -4.29 -34.89
N GLU A 86 -36.99 -5.16 -34.32
CA GLU A 86 -36.78 -6.59 -34.12
C GLU A 86 -38.04 -7.33 -34.58
N LEU A 87 -37.87 -8.43 -35.32
CA LEU A 87 -38.95 -9.24 -35.89
C LEU A 87 -38.72 -10.72 -35.56
N ASP A 88 -39.72 -11.41 -35.00
CA ASP A 88 -39.69 -12.87 -34.89
C ASP A 88 -39.80 -13.50 -36.28
N TRP A 89 -38.90 -14.43 -36.61
CA TRP A 89 -38.89 -15.10 -37.92
C TRP A 89 -38.51 -16.58 -37.77
N ASP A 90 -38.91 -17.37 -38.76
CA ASP A 90 -38.49 -18.77 -38.90
C ASP A 90 -37.71 -18.91 -40.23
N PRO A 91 -36.39 -19.20 -40.19
CA PRO A 91 -35.58 -19.34 -41.39
C PRO A 91 -36.05 -20.46 -42.32
N ASN A 92 -36.75 -21.47 -41.80
CA ASN A 92 -37.25 -22.63 -42.54
C ASN A 92 -38.70 -22.46 -43.04
N SER A 93 -39.35 -21.35 -42.69
CA SER A 93 -40.75 -21.09 -43.05
C SER A 93 -40.97 -21.05 -44.56
N HIS A 94 -42.12 -21.57 -45.00
CA HIS A 94 -42.59 -21.39 -46.38
C HIS A 94 -43.12 -19.97 -46.66
N VAL A 95 -43.31 -19.15 -45.62
CA VAL A 95 -43.76 -17.75 -45.69
C VAL A 95 -42.58 -16.82 -45.45
N ILE A 96 -42.53 -15.69 -46.15
CA ILE A 96 -41.46 -14.69 -45.97
C ILE A 96 -41.70 -13.80 -44.73
N PRO A 97 -40.65 -13.30 -44.05
CA PRO A 97 -39.22 -13.54 -44.34
C PRO A 97 -38.76 -14.94 -43.90
N ASN A 98 -37.99 -15.61 -44.78
CA ASN A 98 -37.31 -16.89 -44.53
C ASN A 98 -35.87 -16.84 -45.08
N GLN A 99 -35.04 -17.85 -44.81
CA GLN A 99 -33.60 -17.79 -45.12
C GLN A 99 -33.32 -17.59 -46.61
N LYS A 100 -34.10 -18.24 -47.50
CA LYS A 100 -33.96 -18.12 -48.95
C LYS A 100 -34.27 -16.69 -49.42
N TRP A 101 -35.32 -16.08 -48.88
CA TRP A 101 -35.68 -14.69 -49.14
C TRP A 101 -34.62 -13.72 -48.63
N LEU A 102 -34.18 -13.89 -47.38
CA LEU A 102 -33.20 -13.01 -46.75
C LEU A 102 -31.86 -13.01 -47.50
N ASN A 103 -31.38 -14.20 -47.92
CA ASN A 103 -30.17 -14.33 -48.72
C ASN A 103 -30.29 -13.64 -50.08
N LYS A 104 -31.46 -13.74 -50.76
CA LYS A 104 -31.71 -13.01 -52.00
C LYS A 104 -31.69 -11.48 -51.76
N ILE A 105 -32.33 -10.98 -50.70
CA ILE A 105 -32.34 -9.54 -50.36
C ILE A 105 -30.91 -9.03 -50.12
N TRP A 106 -30.10 -9.72 -49.31
CA TRP A 106 -28.69 -9.37 -49.11
C TRP A 106 -27.85 -9.41 -50.40
N GLY A 107 -28.20 -10.29 -51.35
CA GLY A 107 -27.58 -10.30 -52.68
C GLY A 107 -27.85 -9.05 -53.54
N TYR A 108 -28.87 -8.25 -53.23
CA TYR A 108 -29.16 -6.99 -53.91
C TYR A 108 -28.68 -5.74 -53.17
N ILE A 109 -28.45 -5.81 -51.86
CA ILE A 109 -27.97 -4.67 -51.07
C ILE A 109 -26.48 -4.45 -51.38
N LEU A 110 -26.17 -3.42 -52.18
CA LEU A 110 -24.77 -3.06 -52.39
C LEU A 110 -24.21 -2.47 -51.10
N ASN A 111 -22.98 -2.85 -50.80
CA ASN A 111 -22.30 -2.46 -49.57
C ASN A 111 -22.24 -0.95 -49.28
N ASP A 112 -22.32 -0.10 -50.31
CA ASP A 112 -22.24 1.36 -50.17
C ASP A 112 -23.62 2.01 -50.00
N SER A 113 -24.70 1.23 -50.10
CA SER A 113 -26.09 1.67 -49.94
C SER A 113 -26.74 1.26 -48.61
N LEU A 114 -25.99 0.61 -47.69
CA LEU A 114 -26.45 0.13 -46.37
C LEU A 114 -27.28 1.15 -45.57
N GLY A 115 -26.96 2.45 -45.68
CA GLY A 115 -27.69 3.54 -45.03
C GLY A 115 -29.17 3.62 -45.43
N LEU A 116 -29.54 3.18 -46.64
CA LEU A 116 -30.92 3.12 -47.10
C LEU A 116 -31.75 2.05 -46.39
N TYR A 117 -31.10 1.03 -45.86
CA TYR A 117 -31.74 -0.15 -45.27
C TYR A 117 -31.64 -0.18 -43.73
N GLU A 118 -31.09 0.86 -43.10
CA GLU A 118 -30.73 0.84 -41.68
C GLU A 118 -31.91 0.51 -40.74
N SER A 119 -33.14 0.83 -41.13
CA SER A 119 -34.35 0.63 -40.31
C SER A 119 -34.99 -0.75 -40.46
N PHE A 120 -34.68 -1.54 -41.48
CA PHE A 120 -35.35 -2.82 -41.73
C PHE A 120 -34.70 -3.96 -40.94
N PRO A 121 -35.47 -4.88 -40.32
CA PRO A 121 -34.93 -6.04 -39.63
C PRO A 121 -34.37 -7.06 -40.64
N LEU A 122 -33.06 -6.97 -40.91
CA LEU A 122 -32.36 -7.77 -41.93
C LEU A 122 -31.14 -8.55 -41.42
N LEU A 123 -30.67 -8.30 -40.19
CA LEU A 123 -29.62 -9.12 -39.56
C LEU A 123 -30.24 -10.20 -38.68
N GLU A 124 -29.80 -11.45 -38.83
CA GLU A 124 -30.21 -12.53 -37.91
C GLU A 124 -29.58 -12.33 -36.53
N ILE A 125 -30.41 -12.28 -35.48
CA ILE A 125 -30.01 -12.62 -34.12
C ILE A 125 -30.13 -14.14 -33.97
N TYR A 126 -28.98 -14.77 -33.75
CA TYR A 126 -28.88 -16.17 -33.37
C TYR A 126 -28.69 -16.29 -31.85
N ASN A 127 -29.34 -17.27 -31.23
CA ASN A 127 -29.15 -17.61 -29.82
C ASN A 127 -28.46 -18.98 -29.70
N PRO A 128 -27.16 -19.04 -29.37
CA PRO A 128 -26.44 -20.31 -29.24
C PRO A 128 -27.00 -21.22 -28.14
N SER A 129 -27.60 -20.67 -27.08
CA SER A 129 -28.23 -21.43 -26.00
C SER A 129 -29.67 -21.87 -26.32
N ASN A 130 -30.30 -21.32 -27.35
CA ASN A 130 -31.61 -21.75 -27.84
C ASN A 130 -31.65 -21.66 -29.39
N PRO A 131 -31.05 -22.63 -30.11
CA PRO A 131 -30.82 -22.53 -31.55
C PRO A 131 -32.08 -22.42 -32.41
N ASN A 132 -33.25 -22.75 -31.87
CA ASN A 132 -34.55 -22.67 -32.55
C ASN A 132 -35.21 -21.28 -32.45
N GLN A 133 -34.68 -20.39 -31.61
CA GLN A 133 -35.20 -19.04 -31.45
C GLN A 133 -34.40 -18.07 -32.33
N HIS A 134 -34.97 -17.76 -33.50
CA HIS A 134 -34.40 -16.78 -34.41
C HIS A 134 -35.20 -15.48 -34.38
N LYS A 135 -34.48 -14.35 -34.45
CA LYS A 135 -35.07 -13.01 -34.69
C LYS A 135 -34.30 -12.31 -35.80
N LEU A 136 -34.93 -11.39 -36.50
CA LEU A 136 -34.25 -10.40 -37.33
C LEU A 136 -34.15 -9.07 -36.57
N VAL A 137 -33.10 -8.29 -36.84
CA VAL A 137 -32.86 -6.98 -36.21
C VAL A 137 -32.35 -5.98 -37.23
N SER A 138 -32.74 -4.71 -37.04
CA SER A 138 -32.34 -3.61 -37.89
C SER A 138 -30.88 -3.19 -37.68
N LEU A 139 -30.19 -2.73 -38.73
CA LEU A 139 -28.81 -2.23 -38.62
C LEU A 139 -28.73 -1.06 -37.62
N LYS A 140 -29.73 -0.17 -37.63
CA LYS A 140 -29.86 0.95 -36.68
C LYS A 140 -29.86 0.47 -35.23
N TYR A 141 -30.56 -0.62 -34.92
CA TYR A 141 -30.58 -1.17 -33.57
C TYR A 141 -29.32 -1.99 -33.26
N ALA A 142 -28.79 -2.76 -34.22
CA ALA A 142 -27.49 -3.43 -34.10
C ALA A 142 -26.32 -2.45 -33.88
N LYS A 143 -26.43 -1.21 -34.38
CA LYS A 143 -25.47 -0.13 -34.11
C LYS A 143 -25.42 0.24 -32.62
N SER A 144 -26.56 0.23 -31.93
CA SER A 144 -26.63 0.41 -30.48
C SER A 144 -26.33 -0.86 -29.68
N LYS A 145 -26.66 -2.04 -30.23
CA LYS A 145 -26.51 -3.35 -29.59
C LYS A 145 -25.87 -4.33 -30.57
N SER A 146 -24.54 -4.22 -30.67
CA SER A 146 -23.71 -4.90 -31.68
C SER A 146 -23.69 -6.41 -31.48
N LEU A 147 -23.78 -7.15 -32.58
CA LEU A 147 -23.85 -8.61 -32.59
C LEU A 147 -22.44 -9.20 -32.65
N LEU A 148 -22.20 -10.31 -31.95
CA LEU A 148 -20.98 -11.11 -32.11
C LEU A 148 -21.20 -12.20 -33.17
N VAL A 149 -20.23 -12.41 -34.07
CA VAL A 149 -20.26 -13.57 -34.97
C VAL A 149 -20.11 -14.85 -34.16
N TYR A 150 -21.04 -15.78 -34.37
CA TYR A 150 -20.95 -17.15 -33.88
C TYR A 150 -20.56 -18.08 -35.03
N SER A 151 -19.53 -18.89 -34.82
CA SER A 151 -19.13 -19.97 -35.71
C SER A 151 -19.40 -21.31 -35.03
N ASN A 152 -19.90 -22.30 -35.76
CA ASN A 152 -20.10 -23.65 -35.21
C ASN A 152 -18.78 -24.32 -34.76
N ASN A 153 -17.63 -23.78 -35.16
CA ASN A 153 -16.30 -24.29 -34.82
C ASN A 153 -15.65 -23.54 -33.63
N THR A 154 -16.36 -22.65 -32.91
CA THR A 154 -15.79 -21.96 -31.74
C THR A 154 -15.45 -22.96 -30.63
N LYS A 155 -14.15 -23.13 -30.33
CA LYS A 155 -13.68 -23.99 -29.23
C LYS A 155 -14.15 -23.48 -27.85
N ASP A 156 -14.39 -22.17 -27.71
CA ASP A 156 -14.72 -21.52 -26.43
C ASP A 156 -16.23 -21.50 -26.14
N ILE A 157 -16.89 -22.66 -26.16
CA ILE A 157 -18.35 -22.79 -25.98
C ILE A 157 -18.85 -22.24 -24.63
N TYR A 158 -18.05 -22.32 -23.58
CA TYR A 158 -18.35 -21.75 -22.26
C TYR A 158 -18.49 -20.23 -22.30
N ILE A 159 -17.63 -19.55 -23.05
CA ILE A 159 -17.67 -18.10 -23.24
C ILE A 159 -18.94 -17.69 -23.97
N VAL A 160 -19.31 -18.41 -25.03
CA VAL A 160 -20.57 -18.17 -25.74
C VAL A 160 -21.78 -18.29 -24.80
N ARG A 161 -21.81 -19.30 -23.91
CA ARG A 161 -22.88 -19.48 -22.91
C ARG A 161 -22.91 -18.32 -21.89
N ILE A 162 -21.75 -17.91 -21.37
CA ILE A 162 -21.64 -16.77 -20.44
C ILE A 162 -22.14 -15.48 -21.08
N LEU A 163 -21.64 -15.13 -22.26
CA LEU A 163 -22.03 -13.93 -22.99
C LEU A 163 -23.54 -13.93 -23.30
N THR A 164 -24.10 -15.09 -23.67
CA THR A 164 -25.55 -15.26 -23.85
C THR A 164 -26.32 -14.97 -22.56
N ASN A 165 -25.86 -15.48 -21.41
CA ASN A 165 -26.47 -15.22 -20.09
C ASN A 165 -26.39 -13.74 -19.68
N LEU A 166 -25.33 -13.01 -20.07
CA LEU A 166 -25.24 -11.57 -19.88
C LEU A 166 -26.24 -10.77 -20.74
N GLY A 167 -26.80 -11.40 -21.78
CA GLY A 167 -27.72 -10.80 -22.74
C GLY A 167 -27.02 -10.28 -24.01
N ILE A 168 -25.78 -10.68 -24.24
CA ILE A 168 -25.04 -10.39 -25.46
C ILE A 168 -25.59 -11.27 -26.59
N ARG A 169 -25.72 -10.67 -27.77
CA ARG A 169 -26.43 -11.24 -28.91
C ARG A 169 -25.45 -11.69 -29.98
N PHE A 170 -25.76 -12.82 -30.61
CA PHE A 170 -24.92 -13.40 -31.64
C PHE A 170 -25.59 -13.33 -33.02
N THR A 171 -24.82 -13.58 -34.07
CA THR A 171 -25.30 -13.75 -35.44
C THR A 171 -24.51 -14.83 -36.15
N LYS A 172 -25.15 -15.55 -37.09
CA LYS A 172 -24.45 -16.42 -38.05
C LYS A 172 -24.06 -15.68 -39.33
N HIS A 173 -24.46 -14.42 -39.49
CA HIS A 173 -24.06 -13.61 -40.63
C HIS A 173 -22.53 -13.42 -40.63
N HIS A 174 -21.89 -13.67 -41.77
CA HIS A 174 -20.45 -13.51 -41.91
C HIS A 174 -20.00 -12.07 -41.61
N TYR A 175 -18.87 -11.94 -40.90
CA TYR A 175 -18.21 -10.66 -40.72
C TYR A 175 -17.71 -10.12 -42.06
N THR A 176 -17.93 -8.83 -42.29
CA THR A 176 -17.23 -8.06 -43.32
C THR A 176 -16.83 -6.71 -42.72
N LYS A 177 -15.69 -6.15 -43.15
CA LYS A 177 -15.19 -4.86 -42.65
C LYS A 177 -16.23 -3.73 -42.78
N LYS A 178 -17.13 -3.79 -43.77
CA LYS A 178 -18.19 -2.79 -43.96
C LYS A 178 -19.35 -2.91 -42.96
N LEU A 179 -19.51 -4.06 -42.30
CA LEU A 179 -20.50 -4.30 -41.24
C LEU A 179 -19.93 -4.18 -39.82
N GLU A 180 -18.66 -3.79 -39.65
CA GLU A 180 -17.96 -3.70 -38.35
C GLU A 180 -18.68 -2.85 -37.28
N LYS A 181 -19.54 -1.91 -37.70
CA LYS A 181 -20.34 -1.05 -36.80
C LYS A 181 -21.58 -1.75 -36.21
N TYR A 182 -21.93 -2.91 -36.76
CA TYR A 182 -23.15 -3.68 -36.45
C TYR A 182 -22.82 -5.09 -35.96
N ILE A 183 -21.79 -5.71 -36.56
CA ILE A 183 -21.33 -7.07 -36.32
C ILE A 183 -19.83 -7.04 -36.00
N LEU A 184 -19.44 -7.68 -34.91
CA LEU A 184 -18.07 -7.79 -34.43
C LEU A 184 -17.65 -9.27 -34.37
N ASN A 185 -16.37 -9.55 -34.61
CA ASN A 185 -15.83 -10.90 -34.42
C ASN A 185 -15.78 -11.26 -32.92
N LEU A 186 -15.86 -12.56 -32.61
CA LEU A 186 -15.74 -13.09 -31.25
C LEU A 186 -14.29 -13.00 -30.77
N GLU A 187 -13.89 -11.80 -30.37
CA GLU A 187 -12.52 -11.42 -30.01
C GLU A 187 -12.48 -10.71 -28.65
N PRO A 188 -11.38 -10.82 -27.88
CA PRO A 188 -11.23 -10.18 -26.56
C PRO A 188 -11.66 -8.71 -26.52
N TYR A 189 -11.12 -7.88 -27.42
CA TYR A 189 -11.41 -6.45 -27.46
C TYR A 189 -12.88 -6.15 -27.82
N ASN A 190 -13.47 -6.93 -28.73
CA ASN A 190 -14.87 -6.78 -29.12
C ASN A 190 -15.81 -7.14 -27.98
N ILE A 191 -15.55 -8.27 -27.30
CA ILE A 191 -16.32 -8.72 -26.14
C ILE A 191 -16.26 -7.68 -25.01
N LEU A 192 -15.07 -7.16 -24.68
CA LEU A 192 -14.90 -6.10 -23.68
C LEU A 192 -15.69 -4.84 -24.06
N SER A 193 -15.59 -4.39 -25.32
CA SER A 193 -16.35 -3.22 -25.81
C SER A 193 -17.86 -3.40 -25.69
N ILE A 194 -18.37 -4.61 -25.96
CA ILE A 194 -19.79 -4.94 -25.83
C ILE A 194 -20.21 -5.00 -24.36
N ILE A 195 -19.45 -5.66 -23.49
CA ILE A 195 -19.73 -5.76 -22.04
C ILE A 195 -19.86 -4.36 -21.43
N GLN A 196 -18.97 -3.43 -21.79
CA GLN A 196 -19.03 -2.03 -21.38
C GLN A 196 -20.28 -1.32 -21.94
N LYS A 197 -20.50 -1.43 -23.26
CA LYS A 197 -21.63 -0.79 -23.99
C LYS A 197 -23.01 -1.29 -23.54
N TYR A 198 -23.11 -2.55 -23.14
CA TYR A 198 -24.34 -3.19 -22.66
C TYR A 198 -24.56 -3.02 -21.15
N GLN A 199 -23.61 -2.37 -20.45
CA GLN A 199 -23.66 -2.16 -19.00
C GLN A 199 -23.83 -3.46 -18.19
N CYS A 200 -23.22 -4.57 -18.64
CA CYS A 200 -23.36 -5.90 -18.01
C CYS A 200 -22.76 -6.02 -16.59
N LYS A 201 -22.30 -4.91 -15.98
CA LYS A 201 -21.57 -4.87 -14.71
C LYS A 201 -22.30 -5.59 -13.58
N GLU A 202 -23.56 -5.27 -13.32
CA GLU A 202 -24.35 -5.84 -12.21
C GLU A 202 -24.53 -7.36 -12.33
N LYS A 203 -24.75 -7.86 -13.55
CA LYS A 203 -24.87 -9.31 -13.82
C LYS A 203 -23.54 -10.04 -13.66
N LEU A 204 -22.44 -9.40 -14.04
CA LEU A 204 -21.09 -9.93 -13.86
C LEU A 204 -20.71 -10.00 -12.39
N VAL A 205 -20.93 -8.92 -11.62
CA VAL A 205 -20.57 -8.82 -10.19
C VAL A 205 -21.06 -10.01 -9.36
N ASN A 206 -22.25 -10.53 -9.66
CA ASN A 206 -22.88 -11.62 -8.91
C ASN A 206 -22.53 -13.04 -9.39
N ASN A 207 -21.70 -13.22 -10.43
CA ASN A 207 -21.37 -14.52 -11.00
C ASN A 207 -19.85 -14.73 -11.12
N ASN A 208 -19.24 -15.30 -10.08
CA ASN A 208 -17.77 -15.48 -10.02
C ASN A 208 -17.24 -16.49 -11.06
N GLU A 209 -17.97 -17.57 -11.34
CA GLU A 209 -17.62 -18.57 -12.37
C GLU A 209 -17.53 -17.92 -13.76
N ALA A 210 -18.53 -17.10 -14.11
CA ALA A 210 -18.53 -16.35 -15.37
C ALA A 210 -17.35 -15.37 -15.50
N LYS A 211 -16.94 -14.73 -14.39
CA LYS A 211 -15.78 -13.83 -14.38
C LYS A 211 -14.48 -14.60 -14.61
N GLU A 212 -14.30 -15.73 -13.93
CA GLU A 212 -13.10 -16.56 -14.02
C GLU A 212 -12.89 -17.07 -15.45
N ILE A 213 -13.92 -17.66 -16.06
CA ILE A 213 -13.86 -18.17 -17.44
C ILE A 213 -13.62 -17.02 -18.43
N LEU A 214 -14.25 -15.85 -18.27
CA LEU A 214 -13.97 -14.67 -19.10
C LEU A 214 -12.51 -14.21 -18.98
N CYS A 215 -11.95 -14.18 -17.77
CA CYS A 215 -10.55 -13.83 -17.56
C CYS A 215 -9.61 -14.84 -18.25
N GLN A 216 -9.83 -16.14 -18.07
CA GLN A 216 -9.06 -17.19 -18.74
C GLN A 216 -9.10 -17.06 -20.27
N TYR A 217 -10.27 -16.82 -20.85
CA TYR A 217 -10.41 -16.61 -22.30
C TYR A 217 -9.70 -15.36 -22.80
N PHE A 218 -9.79 -14.24 -22.06
CA PHE A 218 -9.06 -13.02 -22.43
C PHE A 218 -7.55 -13.27 -22.39
N PHE A 219 -7.03 -13.93 -21.35
CA PHE A 219 -5.62 -14.32 -21.27
C PHE A 219 -5.20 -15.17 -22.47
N LYS A 220 -5.87 -16.31 -22.68
CA LYS A 220 -5.58 -17.27 -23.75
C LYS A 220 -5.53 -16.60 -25.12
N ASN A 221 -6.50 -15.73 -25.43
CA ASN A 221 -6.57 -15.10 -26.76
C ASN A 221 -5.69 -13.84 -26.90
N LEU A 222 -5.38 -13.12 -25.82
CA LEU A 222 -4.35 -12.06 -25.85
C LEU A 222 -2.94 -12.63 -26.07
N ILE A 223 -2.68 -13.86 -25.63
CA ILE A 223 -1.46 -14.61 -25.92
C ILE A 223 -1.49 -15.11 -27.38
N LEU A 224 -2.51 -15.88 -27.76
CA LEU A 224 -2.63 -16.50 -29.10
C LEU A 224 -2.64 -15.49 -30.28
N HIS A 225 -3.20 -14.28 -30.12
CA HIS A 225 -3.18 -13.29 -31.23
C HIS A 225 -1.77 -12.86 -31.62
N ASN A 226 -0.83 -12.91 -30.67
CA ASN A 226 0.59 -12.64 -30.91
C ASN A 226 1.36 -13.88 -31.41
N GLU A 227 0.76 -15.08 -31.31
CA GLU A 227 1.33 -16.34 -31.84
C GLU A 227 1.03 -16.59 -33.32
N ASN A 228 0.40 -15.66 -34.06
CA ASN A 228 0.25 -15.79 -35.53
C ASN A 228 1.58 -15.69 -36.33
N LYS A 229 2.74 -15.77 -35.65
CA LYS A 229 4.07 -16.08 -36.22
C LYS A 229 4.61 -17.47 -35.84
N ILE A 230 3.93 -18.23 -34.98
CA ILE A 230 4.36 -19.54 -34.47
C ILE A 230 3.41 -20.62 -35.01
N THR A 231 3.86 -21.31 -36.05
CA THR A 231 3.13 -22.44 -36.64
C THR A 231 3.32 -23.74 -35.84
N MET A 232 2.23 -24.51 -35.74
CA MET A 232 2.16 -25.96 -35.45
C MET A 232 2.22 -26.42 -33.99
N LEU A 233 1.03 -26.48 -33.35
CA LEU A 233 0.69 -27.42 -32.27
C LEU A 233 -0.77 -27.89 -32.45
N GLU A 234 -1.02 -28.79 -33.42
CA GLU A 234 -2.35 -29.42 -33.63
C GLU A 234 -2.43 -30.91 -33.25
N ASP A 235 -1.31 -31.56 -32.93
CA ASP A 235 -1.29 -32.95 -32.49
C ASP A 235 -1.23 -33.08 -30.95
N TYR A 236 -1.92 -34.12 -30.43
CA TYR A 236 -2.07 -34.51 -29.01
C TYR A 236 -3.18 -33.84 -28.18
N MET A 237 -4.38 -34.44 -28.26
CA MET A 237 -5.34 -34.59 -27.15
C MET A 237 -4.88 -35.73 -26.20
N PRO A 238 -5.52 -35.97 -25.03
CA PRO A 238 -6.26 -35.09 -24.11
C PRO A 238 -5.71 -35.12 -22.66
N MET A 239 -5.73 -34.00 -21.93
CA MET A 239 -5.44 -33.94 -20.48
C MET A 239 -6.33 -32.90 -19.79
N GLU A 240 -6.52 -33.04 -18.47
CA GLU A 240 -7.49 -32.26 -17.69
C GLU A 240 -7.12 -30.75 -17.62
N GLU A 241 -8.13 -29.87 -17.74
CA GLU A 241 -7.98 -28.44 -18.04
C GLU A 241 -7.24 -27.58 -16.99
N ILE A 242 -6.74 -28.16 -15.90
CA ILE A 242 -5.99 -27.46 -14.85
C ILE A 242 -4.47 -27.55 -15.08
N GLU A 243 -3.96 -28.70 -15.54
CA GLU A 243 -2.52 -28.86 -15.85
C GLU A 243 -2.14 -28.14 -17.16
N TYR A 244 -3.05 -28.07 -18.14
CA TYR A 244 -2.84 -27.32 -19.40
C TYR A 244 -2.58 -25.82 -19.16
N ASN A 245 -3.27 -25.23 -18.19
CA ASN A 245 -3.10 -23.81 -17.83
C ASN A 245 -1.80 -23.54 -17.07
N MET A 246 -1.27 -24.52 -16.31
CA MET A 246 0.06 -24.40 -15.72
C MET A 246 1.16 -24.66 -16.76
N ALA A 247 1.02 -25.67 -17.62
CA ALA A 247 1.99 -26.01 -18.65
C ALA A 247 2.23 -24.88 -19.67
N ILE A 248 1.19 -24.16 -20.12
CA ILE A 248 1.36 -22.98 -20.99
C ILE A 248 2.13 -21.86 -20.28
N VAL A 249 1.88 -21.66 -18.98
CA VAL A 249 2.54 -20.63 -18.17
C VAL A 249 4.00 -21.01 -17.86
N GLU A 250 4.28 -22.29 -17.62
CA GLU A 250 5.64 -22.85 -17.43
C GLU A 250 6.43 -23.01 -18.74
N HIS A 251 5.77 -23.00 -19.90
CA HIS A 251 6.40 -23.10 -21.22
C HIS A 251 6.34 -21.80 -22.05
N LEU A 252 5.96 -20.66 -21.45
CA LEU A 252 6.25 -19.34 -22.00
C LEU A 252 7.75 -19.26 -22.32
N PRO A 253 8.17 -19.18 -23.60
CA PRO A 253 9.57 -19.29 -23.93
C PRO A 253 10.34 -18.08 -23.39
N TYR A 254 11.39 -18.34 -22.60
CA TYR A 254 12.29 -17.34 -22.02
C TYR A 254 13.02 -16.45 -23.05
N ASN A 255 12.82 -16.68 -24.36
CA ASN A 255 13.44 -15.98 -25.48
C ASN A 255 12.36 -15.56 -26.49
N ASN A 256 11.72 -14.40 -26.29
CA ASN A 256 10.82 -13.81 -27.27
C ASN A 256 11.23 -12.36 -27.55
N GLU A 257 11.79 -12.08 -28.73
CA GLU A 257 12.28 -10.76 -29.15
C GLU A 257 11.19 -9.66 -29.15
N ASN A 258 9.91 -10.06 -29.11
CA ASN A 258 8.76 -9.14 -29.11
C ASN A 258 8.12 -8.95 -27.71
N LEU A 259 8.67 -9.55 -26.64
CA LEU A 259 8.07 -9.44 -25.30
C LEU A 259 8.01 -7.97 -24.83
N ASP A 260 9.04 -7.19 -25.14
CA ASP A 260 9.10 -5.78 -24.75
C ASP A 260 8.20 -4.89 -25.62
N GLU A 261 7.93 -5.25 -26.89
CA GLU A 261 6.88 -4.59 -27.69
C GLU A 261 5.49 -4.82 -27.08
N ILE A 262 5.21 -6.04 -26.61
CA ILE A 262 3.94 -6.38 -25.93
C ILE A 262 3.81 -5.58 -24.64
N LYS A 263 4.87 -5.51 -23.81
CA LYS A 263 4.91 -4.70 -22.58
C LYS A 263 4.58 -3.24 -22.86
N ASN A 264 5.31 -2.61 -23.79
CA ASN A 264 5.12 -1.21 -24.20
C ASN A 264 3.68 -0.94 -24.69
N TYR A 265 3.06 -1.92 -25.37
CA TYR A 265 1.68 -1.78 -25.83
C TYR A 265 0.64 -1.89 -24.69
N ILE A 266 0.87 -2.72 -23.67
CA ILE A 266 -0.09 -2.95 -22.59
C ILE A 266 0.08 -2.05 -21.36
N GLU A 267 1.27 -1.48 -21.14
CA GLU A 267 1.60 -0.64 -19.97
C GLU A 267 0.57 0.47 -19.71
N ASP A 268 0.18 1.17 -20.78
CA ASP A 268 -0.73 2.31 -20.72
C ASP A 268 -2.22 1.93 -20.85
N LEU A 269 -2.55 0.66 -21.08
CA LEU A 269 -3.91 0.20 -21.32
C LEU A 269 -4.65 -0.16 -20.03
N LYS A 270 -5.88 0.33 -19.89
CA LYS A 270 -6.80 -0.07 -18.82
C LYS A 270 -7.45 -1.41 -19.14
N ILE A 271 -6.70 -2.49 -18.96
CA ILE A 271 -7.12 -3.87 -19.27
C ILE A 271 -6.97 -4.85 -18.09
N ILE A 272 -6.31 -4.47 -16.99
CA ILE A 272 -6.08 -5.36 -15.85
C ILE A 272 -7.21 -5.18 -14.83
N PRO A 273 -7.92 -6.25 -14.41
CA PRO A 273 -9.00 -6.14 -13.45
C PRO A 273 -8.47 -6.01 -12.01
N ASN A 274 -9.07 -5.08 -11.27
CA ASN A 274 -8.88 -4.93 -9.83
C ASN A 274 -9.73 -5.94 -9.02
N LYS A 275 -9.65 -5.89 -7.68
CA LYS A 275 -10.49 -6.67 -6.74
C LYS A 275 -12.01 -6.55 -6.96
N THR A 276 -12.47 -5.49 -7.64
CA THR A 276 -13.89 -5.23 -7.98
C THR A 276 -14.25 -5.46 -9.46
N PHE A 277 -13.32 -5.96 -10.29
CA PHE A 277 -13.45 -6.14 -11.75
C PHE A 277 -13.61 -4.84 -12.56
N GLU A 278 -13.21 -3.70 -12.01
CA GLU A 278 -12.94 -2.48 -12.77
C GLU A 278 -11.55 -2.56 -13.41
N LEU A 279 -11.37 -1.93 -14.58
CA LEU A 279 -10.14 -2.05 -15.37
C LEU A 279 -9.18 -0.88 -15.12
N TYR A 280 -7.94 -1.22 -14.81
CA TYR A 280 -6.85 -0.32 -14.48
C TYR A 280 -5.63 -0.61 -15.37
N ARG A 281 -4.68 0.34 -15.41
CA ARG A 281 -3.32 0.06 -15.88
C ARG A 281 -2.56 -0.71 -14.82
N ALA A 282 -1.47 -1.38 -15.19
CA ALA A 282 -0.63 -2.08 -14.23
C ALA A 282 -0.11 -1.13 -13.13
N ARG A 283 0.46 0.02 -13.53
CA ARG A 283 0.98 1.05 -12.62
C ARG A 283 -0.03 1.75 -11.72
N ASP A 284 -1.32 1.60 -12.02
CA ASP A 284 -2.42 2.12 -11.18
C ASP A 284 -2.86 1.08 -10.12
N LEU A 285 -2.23 -0.10 -10.06
CA LEU A 285 -2.58 -1.22 -9.18
C LEU A 285 -1.46 -1.58 -8.19
N PHE A 286 -1.88 -2.04 -7.01
CA PHE A 286 -1.05 -2.47 -5.89
C PHE A 286 -1.30 -3.93 -5.51
N ASP A 287 -0.30 -4.55 -4.91
CA ASP A 287 -0.40 -5.88 -4.32
C ASP A 287 -1.01 -5.82 -2.91
N GLN A 288 -2.11 -6.54 -2.72
CA GLN A 288 -2.82 -6.63 -1.43
C GLN A 288 -2.02 -7.35 -0.33
N ASN A 289 -0.98 -8.11 -0.68
CA ASN A 289 -0.13 -8.83 0.26
C ASN A 289 0.99 -7.97 0.84
N VAL A 290 1.25 -6.78 0.28
CA VAL A 290 2.21 -5.82 0.85
C VAL A 290 1.47 -4.99 1.90
N GLU A 291 1.89 -5.11 3.16
CA GLU A 291 1.15 -4.56 4.29
C GLU A 291 1.05 -3.02 4.23
N LEU A 292 2.11 -2.36 3.74
CA LEU A 292 2.12 -0.92 3.52
C LEU A 292 1.04 -0.46 2.53
N PHE A 293 0.93 -1.11 1.37
CA PHE A 293 -0.13 -0.80 0.39
C PHE A 293 -1.51 -1.06 0.98
N LYS A 294 -1.66 -2.13 1.75
CA LYS A 294 -2.91 -2.42 2.44
C LYS A 294 -3.28 -1.30 3.40
N SER A 295 -2.35 -0.76 4.19
CA SER A 295 -2.64 0.31 5.14
C SER A 295 -3.08 1.61 4.47
N ILE A 296 -2.38 2.04 3.41
CA ILE A 296 -2.63 3.33 2.72
C ILE A 296 -3.87 3.24 1.83
N TYR A 297 -4.05 2.13 1.11
CA TYR A 297 -4.99 2.03 0.00
C TYR A 297 -6.19 1.12 0.28
N GLU A 298 -6.42 0.64 1.51
CA GLU A 298 -7.49 -0.30 1.91
C GLU A 298 -8.86 0.04 1.29
N ASP A 299 -9.28 1.28 1.52
CA ASP A 299 -10.57 1.86 1.12
C ASP A 299 -10.62 2.19 -0.39
N SER A 300 -9.53 1.95 -1.13
CA SER A 300 -9.45 2.14 -2.58
C SER A 300 -9.80 0.88 -3.37
N ASN A 301 -10.16 1.10 -4.62
CA ASN A 301 -10.33 0.07 -5.64
C ASN A 301 -9.00 -0.30 -6.35
N ARG A 302 -7.81 0.10 -5.84
CA ARG A 302 -6.54 -0.06 -6.56
C ARG A 302 -5.79 -1.39 -6.33
N PHE A 303 -6.41 -2.44 -5.77
CA PHE A 303 -5.73 -3.74 -5.60
C PHE A 303 -5.98 -4.71 -6.76
N LEU A 304 -4.97 -5.48 -7.13
CA LEU A 304 -5.07 -6.55 -8.12
C LEU A 304 -6.09 -7.64 -7.72
N LEU A 305 -6.76 -8.25 -8.70
CA LEU A 305 -7.67 -9.37 -8.48
C LEU A 305 -6.97 -10.59 -7.86
N ILE A 306 -7.56 -11.20 -6.83
CA ILE A 306 -6.96 -12.29 -6.04
C ILE A 306 -6.61 -13.56 -6.84
N ASN A 307 -7.36 -13.88 -7.91
CA ASN A 307 -7.03 -15.00 -8.79
C ASN A 307 -5.75 -14.74 -9.60
N LEU A 308 -5.49 -13.48 -9.98
CA LEU A 308 -4.28 -13.07 -10.70
C LEU A 308 -3.07 -12.97 -9.78
N HIS A 309 -3.31 -12.59 -8.52
CA HIS A 309 -2.30 -12.54 -7.47
C HIS A 309 -1.61 -13.90 -7.22
N ASN A 310 -2.27 -15.04 -7.46
CA ASN A 310 -1.70 -16.35 -7.16
C ASN A 310 -0.71 -16.87 -8.23
N SER A 311 -0.57 -16.20 -9.37
CA SER A 311 0.41 -16.56 -10.41
C SER A 311 1.71 -15.75 -10.27
N GLN A 312 2.80 -16.42 -9.87
CA GLN A 312 4.13 -15.79 -9.76
C GLN A 312 4.62 -15.22 -11.09
N ILE A 313 4.39 -15.94 -12.19
CA ILE A 313 4.79 -15.52 -13.54
C ILE A 313 3.98 -14.31 -14.00
N PHE A 314 2.68 -14.25 -13.68
CA PHE A 314 1.88 -13.07 -13.97
C PHE A 314 2.30 -11.86 -13.14
N LYS A 315 2.61 -12.03 -11.84
CA LYS A 315 3.21 -10.97 -11.02
C LYS A 315 4.50 -10.44 -11.61
N LYS A 316 5.39 -11.32 -12.11
CA LYS A 316 6.64 -10.90 -12.76
C LYS A 316 6.38 -10.02 -13.99
N ILE A 317 5.53 -10.47 -14.91
CA ILE A 317 5.17 -9.70 -16.12
C ILE A 317 4.52 -8.38 -15.75
N LEU A 318 3.60 -8.38 -14.76
CA LEU A 318 2.95 -7.17 -14.27
C LEU A 318 3.95 -6.17 -13.68
N ASN A 319 4.91 -6.63 -12.86
CA ASN A 319 5.95 -5.77 -12.28
C ASN A 319 6.79 -5.11 -13.38
N GLU A 320 7.10 -5.84 -14.46
CA GLU A 320 7.84 -5.35 -15.63
C GLU A 320 7.06 -4.29 -16.46
N ILE A 321 5.76 -4.10 -16.21
CA ILE A 321 4.93 -3.01 -16.77
C ILE A 321 4.41 -2.04 -15.68
N GLY A 322 5.10 -1.98 -14.54
CA GLY A 322 4.89 -0.98 -13.49
C GLY A 322 3.89 -1.35 -12.39
N PHE A 323 3.34 -2.56 -12.35
CA PHE A 323 2.53 -3.01 -11.21
C PHE A 323 3.34 -2.98 -9.91
N LYS A 324 2.71 -2.47 -8.85
CA LYS A 324 3.34 -2.29 -7.55
C LYS A 324 3.22 -3.59 -6.76
N GLY A 325 4.06 -4.56 -7.13
CA GLY A 325 4.16 -5.89 -6.51
C GLY A 325 5.02 -5.96 -5.25
N TYR A 326 5.89 -4.96 -5.05
CA TYR A 326 6.85 -4.83 -3.95
C TYR A 326 7.19 -3.35 -3.76
N ILE A 327 7.89 -3.01 -2.67
CA ILE A 327 8.30 -1.63 -2.38
C ILE A 327 9.61 -1.29 -3.11
N THR A 328 9.66 -0.09 -3.70
CA THR A 328 10.83 0.53 -4.34
C THR A 328 10.98 1.98 -3.81
N PRO A 329 12.14 2.64 -3.96
CA PRO A 329 12.32 4.04 -3.57
C PRO A 329 11.25 4.99 -4.14
N GLU A 330 10.90 4.87 -5.41
CA GLU A 330 9.89 5.70 -6.07
C GLU A 330 8.47 5.44 -5.51
N ILE A 331 8.20 4.20 -5.11
CA ILE A 331 6.96 3.82 -4.44
C ILE A 331 6.89 4.38 -3.02
N PHE A 332 8.00 4.43 -2.27
CA PHE A 332 8.03 5.11 -0.96
C PHE A 332 7.65 6.59 -1.12
N VAL A 333 8.19 7.26 -2.13
CA VAL A 333 7.87 8.66 -2.46
C VAL A 333 6.39 8.85 -2.81
N GLU A 334 5.81 7.96 -3.62
CA GLU A 334 4.37 7.99 -3.94
C GLU A 334 3.51 7.79 -2.68
N CYS A 335 3.84 6.79 -1.86
CA CYS A 335 3.16 6.49 -0.61
C CYS A 335 3.21 7.66 0.38
N ALA A 336 4.38 8.29 0.57
CA ALA A 336 4.53 9.46 1.45
C ALA A 336 3.70 10.65 0.96
N LYS A 337 3.68 10.89 -0.35
CA LYS A 337 2.87 11.96 -0.97
C LYS A 337 1.36 11.76 -0.77
N ASP A 338 0.87 10.54 -0.99
CA ASP A 338 -0.54 10.21 -0.79
C ASP A 338 -0.91 10.26 0.72
N ILE A 339 0.00 9.87 1.62
CA ILE A 339 -0.15 10.02 3.08
C ILE A 339 -0.23 11.50 3.49
N GLN A 340 0.70 12.35 3.03
CA GLN A 340 0.70 13.79 3.31
C GLN A 340 -0.60 14.45 2.80
N THR A 341 -0.99 14.15 1.56
CA THR A 341 -2.23 14.67 0.97
C THR A 341 -3.46 14.25 1.79
N ASN A 342 -3.51 13.00 2.25
CA ASN A 342 -4.59 12.53 3.12
C ASN A 342 -4.58 13.21 4.49
N PHE A 343 -3.42 13.46 5.09
CA PHE A 343 -3.29 14.19 6.35
C PHE A 343 -3.86 15.61 6.24
N GLU A 344 -3.44 16.37 5.23
CA GLU A 344 -3.91 17.74 4.99
C GLU A 344 -5.44 17.83 4.85
N VAL A 345 -6.06 16.86 4.16
CA VAL A 345 -7.51 16.78 3.93
C VAL A 345 -8.28 16.29 5.17
N TYR A 346 -7.74 15.34 5.94
CA TYR A 346 -8.46 14.63 7.00
C TYR A 346 -7.97 14.89 8.43
N GLN A 347 -7.06 15.84 8.66
CA GLN A 347 -6.55 16.23 9.99
C GLN A 347 -7.62 16.50 11.07
N ASN A 348 -8.85 16.88 10.68
CA ASN A 348 -9.97 17.12 11.60
C ASN A 348 -10.90 15.91 11.81
N ASP A 349 -10.66 14.78 11.12
CA ASP A 349 -11.42 13.53 11.23
C ASP A 349 -10.61 12.52 12.06
N SER A 350 -10.92 12.42 13.35
CA SER A 350 -10.18 11.57 14.30
C SER A 350 -10.10 10.11 13.90
N SER A 351 -11.07 9.57 13.15
CA SER A 351 -11.06 8.16 12.72
C SER A 351 -10.14 7.93 11.52
N LYS A 352 -9.99 8.92 10.64
CA LYS A 352 -9.06 8.85 9.51
C LYS A 352 -7.64 9.20 9.92
N LEU A 353 -7.49 10.16 10.83
CA LEU A 353 -6.19 10.56 11.37
C LEU A 353 -5.43 9.37 11.98
N GLU A 354 -6.11 8.50 12.72
CA GLU A 354 -5.52 7.26 13.27
C GLU A 354 -5.01 6.31 12.17
N LYS A 355 -5.79 6.10 11.09
CA LYS A 355 -5.33 5.31 9.92
C LYS A 355 -4.10 5.94 9.25
N ILE A 356 -4.10 7.26 9.07
CA ILE A 356 -3.04 8.02 8.38
C ILE A 356 -1.73 7.99 9.19
N LEU A 357 -1.80 8.18 10.51
CA LEU A 357 -0.66 8.04 11.43
C LEU A 357 -0.05 6.64 11.33
N LYS A 358 -0.88 5.59 11.44
CA LYS A 358 -0.43 4.20 11.30
C LYS A 358 0.25 3.94 9.96
N SER A 359 -0.26 4.49 8.86
CA SER A 359 0.37 4.35 7.54
C SER A 359 1.71 5.06 7.45
N ALA A 360 1.87 6.23 8.06
CA ALA A 360 3.12 6.97 8.11
C ALA A 360 4.18 6.27 8.99
N ASP A 361 3.77 5.65 10.10
CA ASP A 361 4.64 4.79 10.91
C ASP A 361 5.15 3.59 10.08
N MET A 362 4.28 2.95 9.30
CA MET A 362 4.64 1.82 8.44
C MET A 362 5.62 2.22 7.33
N VAL A 363 5.44 3.38 6.66
CA VAL A 363 6.44 3.91 5.70
C VAL A 363 7.81 4.05 6.38
N SER A 364 7.83 4.65 7.57
CA SER A 364 9.06 4.91 8.32
C SER A 364 9.80 3.61 8.67
N LEU A 365 9.07 2.60 9.16
CA LEU A 365 9.63 1.29 9.51
C LEU A 365 10.18 0.53 8.30
N ASP A 366 9.45 0.52 7.18
CA ASP A 366 9.89 -0.14 5.94
C ASP A 366 11.15 0.56 5.37
N ILE A 367 11.23 1.90 5.45
CA ILE A 367 12.42 2.69 5.11
C ILE A 367 13.62 2.25 5.97
N TYR A 368 13.48 2.18 7.30
CA TYR A 368 14.59 1.79 8.18
C TYR A 368 15.04 0.34 7.95
N GLU A 369 14.13 -0.57 7.60
CA GLU A 369 14.50 -1.95 7.23
C GLU A 369 15.28 -2.00 5.91
N GLU A 370 14.95 -1.16 4.95
CA GLU A 370 15.61 -1.10 3.64
C GLU A 370 16.97 -0.38 3.70
N LEU A 371 17.12 0.64 4.55
CA LEU A 371 18.41 1.26 4.89
C LEU A 371 19.32 0.28 5.65
N LEU A 372 18.78 -0.46 6.63
CA LEU A 372 19.54 -1.48 7.36
C LEU A 372 20.03 -2.61 6.44
N LYS A 373 19.19 -3.08 5.49
CA LYS A 373 19.61 -4.04 4.46
C LYS A 373 20.74 -3.51 3.58
N ARG A 374 20.75 -2.23 3.20
CA ARG A 374 21.88 -1.63 2.45
C ARG A 374 23.16 -1.60 3.27
N LEU A 375 23.07 -1.16 4.53
CA LEU A 375 24.20 -1.13 5.45
C LEU A 375 24.84 -2.51 5.64
N ASP A 376 24.03 -3.57 5.82
CA ASP A 376 24.53 -4.94 5.96
C ASP A 376 25.09 -5.53 4.64
N ASN A 377 24.63 -5.06 3.47
CA ASN A 377 25.05 -5.58 2.16
C ASN A 377 26.26 -4.86 1.53
N ASN A 378 26.43 -3.55 1.74
CA ASN A 378 27.47 -2.73 1.09
C ASN A 378 27.85 -1.51 1.96
N PRO A 379 28.47 -1.73 3.15
CA PRO A 379 28.76 -0.66 4.10
C PRO A 379 29.66 0.44 3.51
N ASP A 380 30.69 0.07 2.76
CA ASP A 380 31.69 1.02 2.24
C ASP A 380 31.08 2.04 1.27
N LYS A 381 30.14 1.64 0.39
CA LYS A 381 29.41 2.59 -0.45
C LYS A 381 28.42 3.44 0.34
N PHE A 382 27.68 2.80 1.25
CA PHE A 382 26.67 3.47 2.08
C PHE A 382 27.27 4.56 2.99
N THR A 383 28.57 4.48 3.33
CA THR A 383 29.25 5.53 4.12
C THR A 383 29.46 6.87 3.44
N PHE A 384 29.50 6.94 2.10
CA PHE A 384 29.93 8.15 1.41
C PHE A 384 28.81 9.20 1.22
N GLY A 385 27.54 8.77 1.25
CA GLY A 385 26.38 9.63 0.98
C GLY A 385 25.32 9.71 2.10
N PHE A 386 25.44 8.95 3.19
CA PHE A 386 24.43 8.94 4.26
C PHE A 386 24.52 10.20 5.16
N PRO A 387 23.46 11.01 5.31
CA PRO A 387 23.54 12.23 6.10
C PRO A 387 23.32 11.95 7.58
N LYS A 388 24.42 11.88 8.31
CA LYS A 388 24.45 11.61 9.75
C LYS A 388 23.93 12.78 10.60
N ASP A 389 23.93 13.98 10.02
CA ASP A 389 23.55 15.22 10.68
C ASP A 389 22.07 15.59 10.49
N ASP A 390 21.33 14.82 9.68
CA ASP A 390 19.91 15.08 9.40
C ASP A 390 18.97 14.32 10.35
N PRO A 391 17.78 14.89 10.64
CA PRO A 391 16.83 14.35 11.60
C PRO A 391 16.00 13.20 11.01
N LEU A 392 16.66 12.13 10.59
CA LEU A 392 16.08 10.98 9.88
C LEU A 392 15.29 10.01 10.75
N PHE A 393 15.40 10.09 12.09
CA PHE A 393 14.85 9.07 12.98
C PHE A 393 13.64 9.60 13.72
N LEU A 394 12.46 9.09 13.36
CA LEU A 394 11.25 9.24 14.16
C LEU A 394 11.46 8.55 15.51
N ASN A 395 11.47 9.31 16.61
CA ASN A 395 11.63 8.82 17.99
C ASN A 395 10.45 9.30 18.86
N SER A 396 9.23 9.01 18.39
CA SER A 396 7.94 9.43 18.97
C SER A 396 6.78 8.83 18.15
N ILE A 397 5.55 8.96 18.65
CA ILE A 397 4.33 8.38 18.07
C ILE A 397 3.75 9.22 16.90
N ASN A 398 4.22 10.45 16.66
CA ASN A 398 3.63 11.34 15.64
C ASN A 398 4.62 11.72 14.51
N PRO A 399 4.55 11.08 13.33
CA PRO A 399 5.38 11.41 12.17
C PRO A 399 5.10 12.79 11.55
N PHE A 400 3.97 13.42 11.85
CA PHE A 400 3.66 14.80 11.42
C PHE A 400 4.01 15.85 12.47
N ASP A 401 4.39 15.46 13.70
CA ASP A 401 5.08 16.40 14.60
C ASP A 401 6.55 16.44 14.22
N SER A 402 6.95 17.57 13.64
CA SER A 402 8.32 18.03 13.45
C SER A 402 9.30 17.62 14.58
N LYS A 403 8.89 17.70 15.85
CA LYS A 403 9.77 17.46 17.02
C LYS A 403 10.01 15.98 17.32
N SER A 404 9.26 15.10 16.68
CA SER A 404 9.42 13.65 16.76
C SER A 404 10.64 13.15 16.01
N TRP A 405 11.04 13.86 14.95
CA TRP A 405 12.18 13.56 14.10
C TRP A 405 13.46 14.06 14.77
N VAL A 406 14.45 13.18 14.91
CA VAL A 406 15.73 13.47 15.56
C VAL A 406 16.91 12.93 14.78
N ILE A 407 18.04 13.60 14.96
CA ILE A 407 19.33 13.20 14.41
C ILE A 407 19.83 12.01 15.23
N ALA A 408 20.43 10.99 14.59
CA ALA A 408 20.93 9.82 15.30
C ALA A 408 21.96 10.18 16.38
N SER A 409 22.80 11.19 16.15
CA SER A 409 23.76 11.69 17.16
C SER A 409 23.13 12.09 18.48
N ASP A 410 21.84 12.44 18.50
CA ASP A 410 21.09 12.83 19.70
C ASP A 410 20.39 11.69 20.42
N LEU A 411 20.41 10.50 19.82
CA LEU A 411 19.86 9.28 20.40
C LEU A 411 20.88 8.54 21.26
N VAL A 412 20.43 8.07 22.43
CA VAL A 412 21.21 7.24 23.35
C VAL A 412 20.51 5.90 23.57
N LEU A 413 21.22 4.81 23.25
CA LEU A 413 20.63 3.47 23.09
C LEU A 413 20.31 2.76 24.42
N ASN A 414 21.11 3.02 25.47
CA ASN A 414 21.12 2.26 26.72
C ASN A 414 20.51 3.02 27.92
N ILE A 415 19.65 4.02 27.67
CA ILE A 415 18.92 4.77 28.70
C ILE A 415 17.40 4.59 28.56
N GLN A 416 16.65 4.84 29.64
CA GLN A 416 15.18 4.67 29.66
C GLN A 416 14.38 5.98 29.53
N ASN A 417 14.97 7.11 29.91
CA ASN A 417 14.34 8.43 29.88
C ASN A 417 15.29 9.44 29.23
N ASP A 418 14.75 10.48 28.60
CA ASP A 418 15.54 11.58 28.04
C ASP A 418 16.47 12.20 29.09
N ILE A 419 17.74 12.37 28.74
CA ILE A 419 18.76 13.01 29.60
C ILE A 419 18.49 14.51 29.68
N ASN A 420 18.17 15.14 28.54
CA ASN A 420 17.82 16.55 28.43
C ASN A 420 17.03 16.79 27.14
N THR A 421 16.77 18.05 26.78
CA THR A 421 16.00 18.42 25.57
C THR A 421 16.64 18.03 24.23
N ILE A 422 17.87 17.52 24.24
CA ILE A 422 18.68 17.17 23.07
C ILE A 422 18.99 15.67 23.10
N LYS A 423 19.63 15.17 24.17
CA LYS A 423 19.94 13.74 24.34
C LYS A 423 18.72 12.97 24.78
N LYS A 424 18.06 12.31 23.83
CA LYS A 424 16.83 11.54 24.02
C LYS A 424 17.11 10.05 24.19
N ALA A 425 16.23 9.37 24.93
CA ALA A 425 16.22 7.91 24.97
C ALA A 425 15.68 7.36 23.65
N VAL A 426 16.29 6.28 23.15
CA VAL A 426 15.79 5.57 21.96
C VAL A 426 14.46 4.91 22.30
N ASP A 427 13.42 5.30 21.55
CA ASP A 427 12.09 4.73 21.63
C ASP A 427 12.15 3.20 21.44
N PRO A 428 11.44 2.40 22.25
CA PRO A 428 11.37 0.95 22.13
C PRO A 428 11.26 0.40 20.69
N TYR A 429 10.49 1.01 19.78
CA TYR A 429 10.39 0.47 18.41
C TYR A 429 11.63 0.73 17.54
N LEU A 430 12.40 1.80 17.80
CA LEU A 430 13.63 2.08 17.07
C LEU A 430 14.78 1.12 17.44
N ARG A 431 14.72 0.49 18.62
CA ARG A 431 15.80 -0.38 19.13
C ARG A 431 16.12 -1.57 18.22
N LYS A 432 15.18 -2.05 17.40
CA LYS A 432 15.46 -3.11 16.40
C LYS A 432 16.45 -2.67 15.31
N TYR A 433 16.71 -1.37 15.17
CA TYR A 433 17.63 -0.77 14.21
C TYR A 433 18.95 -0.30 14.85
N GLU A 434 19.34 -0.81 16.03
CA GLU A 434 20.56 -0.42 16.77
C GLU A 434 21.80 -0.24 15.87
N LYS A 435 22.08 -1.19 14.97
CA LYS A 435 23.19 -1.08 13.99
C LYS A 435 23.13 0.22 13.15
N LEU A 436 21.95 0.52 12.60
CA LEU A 436 21.74 1.70 11.75
C LEU A 436 21.83 2.98 12.56
N LEU A 437 21.31 2.97 13.78
CA LEU A 437 21.43 4.09 14.74
C LEU A 437 22.90 4.37 15.08
N ILE A 438 23.67 3.36 15.48
CA ILE A 438 25.11 3.49 15.78
C ILE A 438 25.86 4.01 14.55
N PHE A 439 25.58 3.45 13.37
CA PHE A 439 26.18 3.89 12.11
C PHE A 439 25.90 5.36 11.81
N ALA A 440 24.67 5.81 12.02
CA ALA A 440 24.24 7.19 11.84
C ALA A 440 24.76 8.15 12.93
N GLY A 441 25.35 7.64 14.01
CA GLY A 441 26.02 8.45 15.06
C GLY A 441 25.41 8.33 16.46
N ALA A 442 24.38 7.50 16.66
CA ALA A 442 23.83 7.25 17.98
C ALA A 442 24.86 6.60 18.91
N VAL A 443 24.84 7.01 20.18
CA VAL A 443 25.84 6.58 21.15
C VAL A 443 25.24 5.61 22.16
N SER A 444 25.96 4.52 22.40
CA SER A 444 25.83 3.78 23.66
C SER A 444 26.64 4.53 24.71
N PHE A 445 26.02 4.85 25.83
CA PHE A 445 26.66 5.54 26.94
C PHE A 445 27.64 4.58 27.63
N GLU A 446 28.92 4.65 27.27
CA GLU A 446 29.98 4.10 28.11
C GLU A 446 30.16 5.04 29.30
N PHE A 447 29.60 4.65 30.46
CA PHE A 447 29.87 5.37 31.70
C PHE A 447 31.39 5.40 31.92
N PRO A 448 32.02 6.57 32.13
CA PRO A 448 33.43 6.63 32.42
C PRO A 448 33.71 5.73 33.63
N HIS A 449 34.65 4.81 33.50
CA HIS A 449 35.03 3.89 34.57
C HIS A 449 35.62 4.66 35.75
N TRP A 450 34.76 5.19 36.61
CA TRP A 450 35.12 5.63 37.94
C TRP A 450 35.54 4.39 38.71
N LYS A 451 36.83 4.11 38.72
CA LYS A 451 37.44 3.13 39.62
C LYS A 451 37.75 3.86 40.91
N PRO A 452 36.96 3.68 41.99
CA PRO A 452 37.52 3.94 43.31
C PRO A 452 38.74 3.05 43.46
N LYS A 453 39.69 3.47 44.29
CA LYS A 453 40.64 2.52 44.88
C LYS A 453 39.88 1.69 45.90
N SER A 454 39.04 0.77 45.45
CA SER A 454 38.25 -0.13 46.30
C SER A 454 39.19 -1.08 47.04
N THR A 455 39.77 -0.63 48.14
CA THR A 455 40.38 -1.46 49.17
C THR A 455 39.31 -2.12 50.06
N GLU A 456 38.19 -2.55 49.46
CA GLU A 456 37.29 -3.54 50.05
C GLU A 456 37.69 -4.94 49.57
N ASN A 457 38.92 -5.36 49.91
CA ASN A 457 39.31 -6.76 49.90
C ASN A 457 39.55 -7.22 51.35
N GLU A 458 38.49 -7.82 51.90
CA GLU A 458 38.54 -9.09 52.62
C GLU A 458 39.80 -9.40 53.44
N PHE A 459 39.77 -9.13 54.75
CA PHE A 459 40.08 -10.12 55.81
C PHE A 459 39.73 -9.54 57.20
N MET A 460 38.45 -9.23 57.44
CA MET A 460 37.96 -8.86 58.77
C MET A 460 37.98 -10.09 59.69
N SER A 461 38.90 -10.13 60.65
CA SER A 461 38.95 -11.19 61.67
C SER A 461 37.65 -11.28 62.48
N ILE A 462 37.28 -12.48 62.94
CA ILE A 462 36.05 -12.71 63.74
C ILE A 462 35.96 -11.73 64.93
N ASN A 463 37.10 -11.44 65.58
CA ASN A 463 37.18 -10.49 66.69
C ASN A 463 36.75 -9.06 66.30
N SER A 464 37.09 -8.61 65.10
CA SER A 464 36.71 -7.27 64.61
C SER A 464 35.21 -7.15 64.32
N GLN A 465 34.59 -8.20 63.78
CA GLN A 465 33.14 -8.25 63.54
C GLN A 465 32.35 -8.34 64.85
N GLN A 466 32.87 -9.07 65.85
CA GLN A 466 32.24 -9.13 67.17
C GLN A 466 32.35 -7.78 67.90
N LEU A 467 33.46 -7.05 67.74
CA LEU A 467 33.63 -5.72 68.32
C LEU A 467 32.70 -4.68 67.67
N SER A 468 32.58 -4.63 66.34
CA SER A 468 31.63 -3.73 65.67
C SER A 468 30.19 -4.05 66.07
N LYS A 469 29.81 -5.34 66.12
CA LYS A 469 28.48 -5.75 66.59
C LYS A 469 28.18 -5.26 68.02
N SER A 470 29.07 -5.51 68.98
CA SER A 470 28.83 -5.09 70.38
C SER A 470 28.86 -3.57 70.55
N THR A 471 29.66 -2.84 69.78
CA THR A 471 29.65 -1.37 69.83
C THR A 471 28.39 -0.78 69.20
N ILE A 472 27.85 -1.36 68.12
CA ILE A 472 26.54 -0.99 67.54
C ILE A 472 25.39 -1.33 68.51
N GLU A 473 25.49 -2.42 69.27
CA GLU A 473 24.55 -2.75 70.34
C GLU A 473 24.58 -1.68 71.46
N PHE A 474 25.77 -1.21 71.86
CA PHE A 474 25.88 -0.09 72.81
C PHE A 474 25.32 1.22 72.24
N LEU A 475 25.61 1.57 70.98
CA LEU A 475 25.02 2.73 70.31
C LEU A 475 23.48 2.69 70.34
N SER A 476 22.90 1.51 70.09
CA SER A 476 21.46 1.27 70.09
C SER A 476 20.81 1.40 71.48
N GLN A 477 21.58 1.25 72.56
CA GLN A 477 21.11 1.42 73.94
C GLN A 477 21.04 2.89 74.39
N GLY A 478 21.58 3.84 73.61
CA GLY A 478 21.51 5.27 73.90
C GLY A 478 22.04 5.62 75.29
N ASN A 479 21.26 6.33 76.11
CA ASN A 479 21.62 6.70 77.49
C ASN A 479 21.45 5.58 78.53
N GLN A 480 20.94 4.41 78.15
CA GLN A 480 20.76 3.27 79.06
C GLN A 480 22.08 2.56 79.39
N THR A 481 23.15 2.85 78.65
CA THR A 481 24.47 2.27 78.83
C THR A 481 25.51 3.33 79.25
N PRO A 482 26.34 3.07 80.28
CA PRO A 482 27.39 4.00 80.70
C PRO A 482 28.51 4.13 79.66
N PHE A 483 28.55 3.27 78.64
CA PHE A 483 29.53 3.33 77.56
C PHE A 483 29.24 4.47 76.55
N ASN A 484 28.03 5.03 76.52
CA ASN A 484 27.74 6.21 75.70
C ASN A 484 27.85 7.48 76.55
N ASN A 485 29.05 8.06 76.59
CA ASN A 485 29.41 9.18 77.45
C ASN A 485 29.40 10.56 76.76
N VAL A 486 28.99 10.64 75.49
CA VAL A 486 28.84 11.91 74.74
C VAL A 486 27.43 12.09 74.22
N LEU A 487 26.98 13.35 74.12
CA LEU A 487 25.63 13.71 73.66
C LEU A 487 25.70 14.69 72.49
N PHE A 488 24.96 14.39 71.43
CA PHE A 488 24.73 15.26 70.30
C PHE A 488 23.26 15.70 70.26
N TYR A 489 23.03 16.98 69.95
CA TYR A 489 21.72 17.56 69.66
C TYR A 489 21.63 17.79 68.16
N VAL A 490 20.77 17.06 67.44
CA VAL A 490 20.75 17.06 65.97
C VAL A 490 19.39 17.48 65.42
N GLY A 491 19.40 18.25 64.32
CA GLY A 491 18.24 18.82 63.67
C GLY A 491 17.59 19.97 64.45
N HIS A 492 16.65 20.67 63.82
CA HIS A 492 15.94 21.81 64.42
C HIS A 492 15.17 21.46 65.71
N GLU A 493 14.70 20.21 65.85
CA GLU A 493 14.04 19.71 67.06
C GLU A 493 15.03 19.32 68.18
N LYS A 494 16.34 19.42 67.93
CA LYS A 494 17.43 19.07 68.86
C LYS A 494 17.28 17.66 69.43
N GLN A 495 17.12 16.68 68.54
CA GLN A 495 17.02 15.28 68.95
C GLN A 495 18.31 14.85 69.66
N GLU A 496 18.17 14.30 70.87
CA GLU A 496 19.26 13.73 71.64
C GLU A 496 19.77 12.42 71.01
N ILE A 497 21.07 12.38 70.70
CA ILE A 497 21.76 11.20 70.18
C ILE A 497 23.00 10.96 71.04
N TYR A 498 23.00 9.85 71.78
CA TYR A 498 24.08 9.45 72.67
C TYR A 498 25.07 8.54 71.95
N ALA A 499 26.37 8.73 72.20
CA ALA A 499 27.44 7.92 71.61
C ALA A 499 28.66 7.82 72.55
N ASN A 500 29.71 7.13 72.08
CA ASN A 500 30.92 6.79 72.83
C ASN A 500 32.13 7.61 72.33
N SER A 501 32.68 8.47 73.19
CA SER A 501 33.86 9.30 72.87
C SER A 501 35.06 8.51 72.37
N SER A 502 35.34 7.33 72.93
CA SER A 502 36.49 6.50 72.53
C SER A 502 36.38 6.03 71.08
N ILE A 503 35.17 5.76 70.58
CA ILE A 503 34.96 5.48 69.16
C ILE A 503 35.30 6.72 68.33
N PHE A 504 34.74 7.88 68.68
CA PHE A 504 35.02 9.15 67.98
C PHE A 504 36.52 9.52 67.97
N VAL A 505 37.26 9.34 69.07
CA VAL A 505 38.72 9.56 69.11
C VAL A 505 39.46 8.62 68.15
N CYS A 506 39.05 7.35 68.09
CA CYS A 506 39.68 6.37 67.22
C CYS A 506 39.41 6.66 65.73
N VAL A 507 38.13 6.84 65.35
CA VAL A 507 37.73 6.87 63.93
C VAL A 507 37.49 8.26 63.33
N VAL A 508 37.39 9.32 64.13
CA VAL A 508 37.18 10.70 63.64
C VAL A 508 38.36 11.60 64.01
N PRO A 509 39.24 11.98 63.06
CA PRO A 509 40.44 12.79 63.32
C PRO A 509 40.14 14.09 64.06
N TYR A 510 39.12 14.83 63.61
CA TYR A 510 38.64 16.10 64.19
C TYR A 510 38.48 16.06 65.73
N PHE A 511 38.02 14.94 66.29
CA PHE A 511 37.73 14.82 67.72
C PHE A 511 38.92 14.39 68.59
N ARG A 512 40.05 13.97 68.02
CA ARG A 512 41.22 13.47 68.78
C ARG A 512 41.74 14.51 69.76
N ASN A 513 42.02 15.72 69.29
CA ASN A 513 42.51 16.81 70.13
C ASN A 513 41.44 17.38 71.05
N PHE A 514 40.16 17.17 70.72
CA PHE A 514 39.02 17.69 71.47
C PHE A 514 38.79 16.90 72.77
N PHE A 515 38.76 15.57 72.69
CA PHE A 515 38.54 14.73 73.87
C PHE A 515 39.77 14.57 74.77
N LEU A 516 41.00 14.66 74.22
CA LEU A 516 42.24 14.56 75.01
C LEU A 516 42.40 15.66 76.07
N ASN A 517 41.72 16.80 75.90
CA ASN A 517 41.86 17.98 76.76
C ASN A 517 40.61 18.25 77.64
N MET A 518 39.67 17.30 77.71
CA MET A 518 38.33 17.58 78.22
C MET A 518 38.13 17.16 79.70
N SER A 519 37.64 18.10 80.52
CA SER A 519 37.36 17.89 81.95
C SER A 519 35.86 17.95 82.32
N ALA A 520 34.97 18.00 81.32
CA ALA A 520 33.53 18.18 81.51
C ALA A 520 32.71 17.33 80.51
N LYS A 521 31.41 17.21 80.77
CA LYS A 521 30.46 16.46 79.91
C LYS A 521 30.42 17.06 78.50
N PHE A 522 30.57 16.23 77.47
CA PHE A 522 30.54 16.67 76.07
C PHE A 522 29.11 16.76 75.55
N GLU A 523 28.76 17.94 75.04
CA GLU A 523 27.48 18.25 74.40
C GLU A 523 27.76 19.11 73.16
N GLN A 524 27.24 18.72 71.99
CA GLN A 524 27.43 19.46 70.73
C GLN A 524 26.16 19.48 69.87
N THR A 525 25.92 20.59 69.15
CA THR A 525 24.69 20.80 68.36
C THR A 525 24.97 20.87 66.85
N TYR A 526 24.06 20.29 66.06
CA TYR A 526 24.07 20.24 64.60
C TYR A 526 22.65 20.55 64.08
N ASP A 527 22.28 21.84 64.07
CA ASP A 527 20.91 22.27 63.72
C ASP A 527 20.55 22.02 62.22
N ASN A 528 21.55 22.06 61.32
CA ASN A 528 21.39 21.96 59.86
C ASN A 528 21.55 20.53 59.31
N ILE A 529 21.43 19.50 60.15
CA ILE A 529 21.65 18.09 59.78
C ILE A 529 20.44 17.29 60.22
N GLU A 530 19.89 16.44 59.34
CA GLU A 530 18.78 15.58 59.71
C GLU A 530 19.22 14.47 60.69
N PRO A 531 18.44 14.19 61.76
CA PRO A 531 18.82 13.16 62.73
C PRO A 531 18.96 11.76 62.14
N ASN A 532 18.34 11.48 60.99
CA ASN A 532 18.50 10.20 60.30
C ASN A 532 19.88 10.10 59.62
N SER A 533 20.33 11.16 58.95
CA SER A 533 21.66 11.26 58.33
C SER A 533 22.77 11.08 59.37
N PHE A 534 22.64 11.71 60.54
CA PHE A 534 23.60 11.55 61.63
C PHE A 534 23.60 10.13 62.23
N LYS A 535 22.45 9.44 62.26
CA LYS A 535 22.37 8.02 62.65
C LYS A 535 23.03 7.08 61.63
N VAL A 536 22.93 7.38 60.33
CA VAL A 536 23.66 6.65 59.27
C VAL A 536 25.17 6.81 59.46
N LEU A 537 25.65 8.04 59.68
CA LEU A 537 27.05 8.32 59.98
C LEU A 537 27.54 7.50 61.19
N LEU A 538 26.81 7.56 62.31
CA LEU A 538 27.19 6.87 63.54
C LEU A 538 27.29 5.35 63.34
N LYS A 539 26.35 4.73 62.62
CA LYS A 539 26.43 3.30 62.30
C LYS A 539 27.69 2.95 61.51
N TRP A 540 28.03 3.75 60.51
CA TRP A 540 29.24 3.56 59.71
C TRP A 540 30.52 3.74 60.54
N LEU A 541 30.60 4.80 61.36
CA LEU A 541 31.72 5.03 62.29
C LEU A 541 31.91 3.89 63.31
N TYR A 542 30.83 3.20 63.67
CA TYR A 542 30.83 2.03 64.55
C TYR A 542 31.09 0.69 63.81
N GLY A 543 31.38 0.73 62.50
CA GLY A 543 31.74 -0.43 61.70
C GLY A 543 30.58 -1.21 61.07
N GLU A 544 29.40 -0.60 60.92
CA GLU A 544 28.37 -1.12 60.02
C GLU A 544 28.73 -0.78 58.56
N ASN A 545 28.67 -1.77 57.65
CA ASN A 545 28.91 -1.51 56.23
C ASN A 545 27.92 -0.44 55.71
N PHE A 546 28.42 0.51 54.91
CA PHE A 546 27.66 1.69 54.50
C PHE A 546 26.33 1.33 53.78
N SER A 547 26.35 0.36 52.86
CA SER A 547 25.15 -0.12 52.16
C SER A 547 24.05 -0.61 53.13
N LYS A 548 24.45 -1.19 54.26
CA LYS A 548 23.55 -1.65 55.32
C LYS A 548 23.08 -0.50 56.21
N ALA A 549 23.94 0.49 56.47
CA ALA A 549 23.57 1.69 57.22
C ALA A 549 22.49 2.52 56.49
N ILE A 550 22.60 2.67 55.16
CA ILE A 550 21.63 3.40 54.31
C ILE A 550 20.39 2.59 53.92
N LYS A 551 20.39 1.26 54.09
CA LYS A 551 19.33 0.35 53.58
C LYS A 551 17.88 0.71 53.98
N ASN A 552 17.70 1.41 55.10
CA ASN A 552 16.40 1.81 55.62
C ASN A 552 16.02 3.28 55.32
N VAL A 553 16.86 4.01 54.58
CA VAL A 553 16.56 5.37 54.10
C VAL A 553 15.61 5.27 52.91
N ARG A 554 14.58 6.12 52.83
CA ARG A 554 13.65 6.10 51.69
C ARG A 554 14.30 6.74 50.46
N ASN A 555 13.99 6.25 49.26
CA ASN A 555 14.64 6.74 48.03
C ASN A 555 14.52 8.26 47.81
N ASN A 556 13.47 8.90 48.32
CA ASN A 556 13.25 10.35 48.26
C ASN A 556 14.01 11.14 49.36
N GLU A 557 14.58 10.46 50.35
CA GLU A 557 15.42 11.03 51.42
C GLU A 557 16.92 10.85 51.15
N LEU A 558 17.31 9.93 50.24
CA LEU A 558 18.71 9.63 49.92
C LEU A 558 19.51 10.87 49.53
N THR A 559 18.95 11.77 48.72
CA THR A 559 19.63 13.02 48.32
C THR A 559 19.94 13.92 49.53
N GLN A 560 19.02 14.00 50.53
CA GLN A 560 19.27 14.75 51.77
C GLN A 560 20.33 14.05 52.63
N VAL A 561 20.22 12.73 52.78
CA VAL A 561 21.16 11.93 53.57
C VAL A 561 22.58 12.03 52.98
N PHE A 562 22.75 11.93 51.67
CA PHE A 562 24.07 12.11 51.04
C PHE A 562 24.60 13.54 51.17
N GLY A 563 23.75 14.57 51.01
CA GLY A 563 24.15 15.96 51.23
C GLY A 563 24.63 16.24 52.66
N ASP A 564 23.85 15.81 53.67
CA ASP A 564 24.22 15.90 55.08
C ASP A 564 25.51 15.13 55.39
N LEU A 565 25.66 13.94 54.83
CA LEU A 565 26.84 13.10 55.07
C LEU A 565 28.10 13.68 54.41
N LEU A 566 28.00 14.36 53.25
CA LEU A 566 29.12 15.09 52.66
C LEU A 566 29.51 16.32 53.51
N LEU A 567 28.54 17.07 54.01
CA LEU A 567 28.79 18.18 54.95
C LEU A 567 29.46 17.71 56.24
N LEU A 568 29.05 16.53 56.75
CA LEU A 568 29.67 15.92 57.93
C LEU A 568 31.03 15.30 57.64
N SER A 569 31.24 14.67 56.48
CA SER A 569 32.53 14.04 56.15
C SER A 569 33.61 15.09 55.96
N ASP A 570 33.29 16.22 55.31
CA ASP A 570 34.18 17.36 55.18
C ASP A 570 34.53 17.97 56.55
N LYS A 571 33.49 18.29 57.36
CA LYS A 571 33.66 18.86 58.71
C LYS A 571 34.44 17.95 59.68
N PHE A 572 34.37 16.63 59.49
CA PHE A 572 34.99 15.64 60.38
C PHE A 572 36.29 15.03 59.85
N GLU A 573 36.78 15.50 58.69
CA GLU A 573 38.01 15.02 58.05
C GLU A 573 37.93 13.51 57.71
N LEU A 574 36.77 13.06 57.20
CA LEU A 574 36.45 11.66 56.88
C LEU A 574 36.56 11.39 55.37
N GLU A 575 37.78 11.48 54.83
CA GLU A 575 38.03 11.38 53.38
C GLU A 575 37.46 10.10 52.74
N LEU A 576 37.67 8.94 53.38
CA LEU A 576 37.13 7.65 52.91
C LEU A 576 35.60 7.62 52.83
N LEU A 577 34.91 8.38 53.68
CA LEU A 577 33.46 8.50 53.63
C LEU A 577 33.03 9.43 52.50
N LYS A 578 33.79 10.51 52.26
CA LYS A 578 33.58 11.46 51.16
C LYS A 578 33.67 10.74 49.80
N GLU A 579 34.77 10.03 49.55
CA GLU A 579 34.96 9.18 48.37
C GLU A 579 33.82 8.15 48.17
N LEU A 580 33.40 7.49 49.26
CA LEU A 580 32.37 6.46 49.21
C LEU A 580 30.96 7.02 48.97
N ILE A 581 30.65 8.24 49.44
CA ILE A 581 29.39 8.92 49.12
C ILE A 581 29.39 9.38 47.65
N GLU A 582 30.52 9.85 47.13
CA GLU A 582 30.65 10.22 45.71
C GLU A 582 30.38 9.02 44.78
N ASP A 583 30.88 7.81 45.10
CA ASP A 583 30.54 6.55 44.42
C ASP A 583 29.02 6.31 44.39
N ASN A 584 28.40 6.32 45.58
CA ASN A 584 27.00 6.02 45.74
C ASN A 584 26.11 7.10 45.10
N LEU A 585 26.56 8.35 45.04
CA LEU A 585 25.89 9.43 44.31
C LEU A 585 26.00 9.23 42.79
N VAL A 586 27.14 8.86 42.24
CA VAL A 586 27.28 8.55 40.80
C VAL A 586 26.39 7.37 40.41
N ASN A 587 26.40 6.29 41.19
CA ASN A 587 25.52 5.15 40.96
C ASN A 587 24.03 5.52 41.09
N TYR A 588 23.66 6.30 42.12
CA TYR A 588 22.29 6.78 42.30
C TYR A 588 21.83 7.71 41.17
N ILE A 589 22.70 8.58 40.63
CA ILE A 589 22.42 9.38 39.44
C ILE A 589 22.14 8.45 38.25
N ASN A 590 23.03 7.49 37.98
CA ASN A 590 22.90 6.55 36.87
C ASN A 590 21.58 5.73 36.95
N GLU A 591 21.18 5.31 38.15
CA GLU A 591 19.98 4.50 38.37
C GLU A 591 18.66 5.31 38.44
N ASN A 592 18.69 6.57 38.90
CA ASN A 592 17.49 7.35 39.24
C ASN A 592 17.44 8.72 38.53
N LEU A 593 17.95 8.78 37.29
CA LEU A 593 18.02 9.97 36.42
C LEU A 593 16.71 10.78 36.41
N ASN A 594 16.67 11.87 37.17
CA ASN A 594 15.67 12.92 37.05
C ASN A 594 16.32 14.31 37.21
N PHE A 595 15.76 15.30 36.50
CA PHE A 595 16.32 16.65 36.39
C PHE A 595 16.46 17.40 37.73
N ASN A 596 15.57 17.12 38.70
CA ASN A 596 15.62 17.76 40.01
C ASN A 596 16.76 17.21 40.88
N THR A 597 16.92 15.88 40.92
CA THR A 597 18.06 15.23 41.59
C THR A 597 19.39 15.69 41.01
N PHE A 598 19.51 15.74 39.67
CA PHE A 598 20.72 16.24 39.01
C PHE A 598 21.06 17.69 39.39
N LYS A 599 20.05 18.58 39.45
CA LYS A 599 20.25 19.98 39.85
C LYS A 599 20.71 20.11 41.30
N ILE A 600 20.17 19.30 42.22
CA ILE A 600 20.56 19.33 43.64
C ILE A 600 22.01 18.83 43.80
N ILE A 601 22.35 17.70 43.18
CA ILE A 601 23.71 17.14 43.28
C ILE A 601 24.75 18.05 42.64
N LYS A 602 24.43 18.70 41.51
CA LYS A 602 25.33 19.69 40.93
C LYS A 602 25.58 20.87 41.88
N ASN A 603 24.53 21.42 42.49
CA ASN A 603 24.69 22.50 43.47
C ASN A 603 25.58 22.08 44.65
N LEU A 604 25.42 20.85 45.17
CA LEU A 604 26.27 20.31 46.23
C LEU A 604 27.74 20.15 45.77
N ALA A 605 27.98 19.71 44.53
CA ALA A 605 29.32 19.61 43.96
C ALA A 605 29.98 20.99 43.77
N ASP A 606 29.21 22.01 43.36
CA ASP A 606 29.65 23.41 43.26
C ASP A 606 29.90 24.05 44.66
N GLU A 607 29.11 23.69 45.69
CA GLU A 607 29.25 24.22 47.06
C GLU A 607 30.42 23.61 47.85
N LEU A 608 30.76 22.34 47.59
CA LEU A 608 31.79 21.57 48.30
C LEU A 608 33.10 21.39 47.53
N ASP A 609 33.26 22.11 46.41
CA ASP A 609 34.43 22.08 45.49
C ASP A 609 34.79 20.66 44.99
N LEU A 610 33.77 19.82 44.75
CA LEU A 610 33.93 18.42 44.33
C LEU A 610 34.20 18.36 42.82
N GLN A 611 35.44 18.68 42.43
CA GLN A 611 35.82 18.93 41.04
C GLN A 611 35.48 17.76 40.08
N ASP A 612 35.58 16.50 40.50
CA ASP A 612 35.27 15.35 39.64
C ASP A 612 33.75 15.14 39.46
N LEU A 613 32.96 15.23 40.54
CA LEU A 613 31.50 15.20 40.47
C LEU A 613 30.95 16.39 39.66
N ARG A 614 31.60 17.56 39.78
CA ARG A 614 31.30 18.77 39.02
C ARG A 614 31.62 18.60 37.52
N ASN A 615 32.79 18.06 37.18
CA ASN A 615 33.18 17.73 35.81
C ASN A 615 32.17 16.78 35.15
N TYR A 616 31.76 15.74 35.89
CA TYR A 616 30.69 14.81 35.48
C TYR A 616 29.38 15.58 35.21
N CYS A 617 28.93 16.44 36.12
CA CYS A 617 27.73 17.27 35.95
C CYS A 617 27.82 18.35 34.84
N ASP A 618 29.00 18.83 34.47
CA ASP A 618 29.15 19.84 33.41
C ASP A 618 29.15 19.24 32.00
N TRP A 619 29.69 18.04 31.83
CA TRP A 619 29.72 17.34 30.54
C TRP A 619 28.30 17.05 29.98
N PHE A 620 27.31 16.83 30.86
CA PHE A 620 25.90 16.57 30.53
C PHE A 620 25.15 17.70 29.78
N LYS A 621 25.72 18.91 29.65
CA LYS A 621 24.92 20.14 29.47
C LYS A 621 25.12 20.91 28.15
N LYS A 622 25.78 20.35 27.13
CA LYS A 622 26.15 21.07 25.90
C LYS A 622 25.06 21.01 24.80
N PRO A 623 24.55 22.15 24.30
CA PRO A 623 23.56 22.20 23.22
C PRO A 623 24.12 22.73 21.90
N MET A 624 23.59 22.28 20.75
CA MET A 624 23.55 23.12 19.54
C MET A 624 22.47 22.71 18.54
N ASN A 625 21.77 23.74 18.03
CA ASN A 625 21.08 23.90 16.74
C ASN A 625 19.98 22.91 16.31
N THR A 626 18.77 23.47 16.21
CA THR A 626 17.58 22.89 15.59
C THR A 626 17.52 23.12 14.08
N PHE A 627 17.27 22.06 13.31
CA PHE A 627 16.64 22.11 11.98
C PHE A 627 15.19 21.58 12.06
N SER A 628 14.42 21.69 10.98
CA SER A 628 13.03 21.22 10.89
C SER A 628 12.80 20.52 9.54
N THR A 629 12.29 19.29 9.36
CA THR A 629 11.52 18.29 10.17
C THR A 629 9.99 18.30 9.98
N ILE A 630 9.52 17.23 9.32
CA ILE A 630 8.19 16.59 9.16
C ILE A 630 8.43 15.45 8.13
N ILE A 631 7.62 14.37 8.07
CA ILE A 631 7.55 13.59 6.81
C ILE A 631 6.83 14.47 5.77
N ASP A 632 7.57 15.31 5.07
CA ASP A 632 7.09 15.88 3.82
C ASP A 632 7.59 15.04 2.64
N TYR A 633 6.97 15.28 1.49
CA TYR A 633 7.37 14.66 0.22
C TYR A 633 8.86 14.86 -0.11
N GLU A 634 9.46 15.99 0.27
CA GLU A 634 10.86 16.31 -0.06
C GLU A 634 11.81 15.45 0.79
N HIS A 635 11.52 15.26 2.08
CA HIS A 635 12.26 14.40 3.00
C HIS A 635 12.29 12.92 2.56
N VAL A 636 11.15 12.39 2.06
CA VAL A 636 11.09 11.01 1.55
C VAL A 636 11.70 10.89 0.15
N VAL A 637 11.67 11.95 -0.67
CA VAL A 637 12.45 11.99 -1.92
C VAL A 637 13.94 11.90 -1.61
N GLU A 638 14.44 12.65 -0.62
CA GLU A 638 15.85 12.60 -0.22
C GLU A 638 16.27 11.19 0.23
N ILE A 639 15.51 10.60 1.17
CA ILE A 639 15.72 9.21 1.62
C ILE A 639 15.66 8.23 0.44
N ALA A 640 14.71 8.40 -0.47
CA ALA A 640 14.58 7.56 -1.65
C ALA A 640 15.78 7.68 -2.60
N THR A 641 16.46 8.83 -2.69
CA THR A 641 17.70 8.93 -3.50
C THR A 641 18.86 8.10 -2.92
N TRP A 642 19.03 8.05 -1.60
CA TRP A 642 20.05 7.18 -0.97
C TRP A 642 19.68 5.69 -1.05
N ILE A 643 18.38 5.39 -1.12
CA ILE A 643 17.89 4.05 -1.45
C ILE A 643 18.19 3.76 -2.94
N ASP A 644 17.95 4.68 -3.86
CA ASP A 644 18.07 4.43 -5.30
C ASP A 644 19.48 4.60 -5.90
N GLU A 645 20.55 4.63 -5.09
CA GLU A 645 21.94 4.59 -5.60
C GLU A 645 22.30 3.23 -6.25
N LYS A 646 21.70 2.97 -7.41
CA LYS A 646 22.29 2.16 -8.46
C LYS A 646 23.18 3.04 -9.33
N THR A 647 24.40 2.54 -9.53
CA THR A 647 25.17 2.75 -10.76
C THR A 647 25.53 4.18 -11.16
N ASP A 648 26.20 4.91 -10.28
CA ASP A 648 27.37 5.68 -10.74
C ASP A 648 28.66 4.98 -10.31
N ILE A 649 29.22 4.22 -11.25
CA ILE A 649 30.65 3.97 -11.30
C ILE A 649 31.24 5.20 -12.00
N TYR A 650 31.74 6.15 -11.22
CA TYR A 650 32.83 6.96 -11.73
C TYR A 650 34.07 6.05 -11.91
N GLU A 651 34.79 6.32 -13.00
CA GLU A 651 36.07 5.73 -13.44
C GLU A 651 35.99 4.51 -14.39
N GLY A 652 36.36 4.74 -15.66
CA GLY A 652 36.44 3.74 -16.74
C GLY A 652 36.52 4.37 -18.13
#